data_AF-A0A8K0RHS3-F1
#
_entry.id   AF-A0A8K0RHS3-F1
#
_cell.length_a   1.000
_cell.length_b   1.000
_cell.length_c   1.000
_cell.angle_alpha   90.00
_cell.angle_beta   90.00
_cell.angle_gamma   90.00
#
_symmetry.space_group_name_H-M   'P 1'
#
loop_
_entity.id
_entity.type
_entity.pdbx_description
1 polymer ?
#
loop_
_entity_poly.entity_id
_entity_poly.type
_entity_poly.pdbx_seq_one_letter_code
_entity_poly.pdbx_strand_id
1 'polypeptide(L)'
;MALSQRSASRFYAAFYRWSRHTRQPRQCALATIHDHRSNLPSRTTARNYHATGLLRQQEQHQIQDKGLSSDPQSDGNSSGARLTDQAESRIPISNLDAPQDEPIPIEVDEPEVEAAKLKNDVRRLMRNVPTSVAVVTVASYDSELKAQVPMGVAVSSLSSVTLDPPTISFNLKHPSKTLDAIRAAKGLFRVHFPSADRGGASMVEHFCRGNHPDAYVARTKALRLFVPKPDSQPDKSQASVSLAPQLLGDSVRASIECTLTQELLVEDHVILVARVDSLVGRTLGDQRDRTVIYVDGMYLRHNGTRISPHDGRVVFTEDAWSVWDYPLFPGEEHRQDYADRIKATVKQNPKALQLSKESLRDLEATLALAPGALGINLESLVKECRREAGLPSVRKGDSSAPIVLSEFWGRITPGDKAKIIDRAKAIARVDPRFLSLNYRLFLQLLGVNTASIGLLPSDFMEPLRQEGLAAPFQARTGYSAPNTAGHSVQYLEQVEHRLRQYFAEQGYQNASATRLDDVVQTFGEARLVASYFKKSRARLHADASPELFISPNIDIFNEVSSEEARVVMSRIVKFMEVNNFSAFRKRLNFDPNEVLRRVKVHPSITGFNVEFFFGKLRNLAFSTQYSRDLPGLVDRMLEAWFTNTISWDDLGNRVKDFVQKSPMRVMTWSPRDIMAAIGLSWETTLNVAVSDTPQPLNRGQIIETLVAKELKSLHGKGSKELDDAIAQHLKSTYNYDIQTRHSQYTPVEEDSLTSGDILEEARKANRAVDVYGASLKRAKGWEERGATDESRSSSASKLNARGFDKQGSRGGRQGRSTPYMSRNPLRNTSSWKSFKAGDGQE
;
A
#
# COMPACT_ATOMS: atom_id res chain seq x y z
N MET A 1 15.18 -56.87 10.31
CA MET A 1 14.36 -56.21 11.36
C MET A 1 12.90 -56.64 11.25
N ALA A 2 12.30 -57.07 12.37
CA ALA A 2 10.86 -57.27 12.46
C ALA A 2 10.10 -55.98 12.11
N LEU A 3 8.88 -56.07 11.57
CA LEU A 3 8.02 -54.90 11.25
C LEU A 3 7.83 -53.96 12.46
N SER A 4 7.87 -54.50 13.68
CA SER A 4 7.81 -53.74 14.94
C SER A 4 9.04 -52.87 15.23
N GLN A 5 10.16 -53.11 14.55
CA GLN A 5 11.43 -52.41 14.76
C GLN A 5 11.69 -51.30 13.71
N ARG A 6 10.83 -51.14 12.71
CA ARG A 6 10.96 -50.07 11.70
C ARG A 6 10.41 -48.74 12.24
N SER A 7 11.14 -47.66 12.03
CA SER A 7 10.83 -46.31 12.55
C SER A 7 9.45 -45.79 12.10
N ALA A 8 9.08 -46.00 10.83
CA ALA A 8 7.73 -45.67 10.33
C ALA A 8 6.62 -46.46 11.07
N SER A 9 6.85 -47.74 11.34
CA SER A 9 5.92 -48.60 12.06
C SER A 9 5.80 -48.19 13.54
N ARG A 10 6.88 -47.71 14.17
CA ARG A 10 6.84 -47.13 15.52
C ARG A 10 6.05 -45.81 15.56
N PHE A 11 6.22 -44.95 14.54
CA PHE A 11 5.44 -43.72 14.40
C PHE A 11 3.93 -44.02 14.28
N TYR A 12 3.53 -44.87 13.33
CA TYR A 12 2.12 -45.23 13.16
C TYR A 12 1.58 -46.00 14.38
N ALA A 13 2.36 -46.90 14.99
CA ALA A 13 1.93 -47.60 16.20
C ALA A 13 1.75 -46.66 17.41
N ALA A 14 2.62 -45.66 17.58
CA ALA A 14 2.47 -44.65 18.62
C ALA A 14 1.22 -43.77 18.36
N PHE A 15 1.03 -43.35 17.11
CA PHE A 15 -0.13 -42.56 16.69
C PHE A 15 -1.47 -43.31 16.87
N TYR A 16 -1.53 -44.60 16.53
CA TYR A 16 -2.73 -45.43 16.74
C TYR A 16 -2.94 -45.89 18.19
N ARG A 17 -1.88 -46.08 18.99
CA ARG A 17 -2.00 -46.35 20.44
C ARG A 17 -2.57 -45.14 21.18
N TRP A 18 -2.18 -43.93 20.78
CA TRP A 18 -2.74 -42.68 21.28
C TRP A 18 -4.26 -42.59 21.07
N SER A 19 -4.76 -42.97 19.89
CA SER A 19 -6.20 -42.96 19.59
C SER A 19 -7.04 -43.92 20.44
N ARG A 20 -6.42 -44.93 21.08
CA ARG A 20 -7.12 -45.86 21.98
C ARG A 20 -7.18 -45.34 23.42
N HIS A 21 -6.19 -44.57 23.87
CA HIS A 21 -6.11 -44.06 25.25
C HIS A 21 -6.93 -42.77 25.46
N THR A 22 -7.22 -42.02 24.40
CA THR A 22 -8.03 -40.79 24.46
C THR A 22 -9.54 -41.02 24.28
N ARG A 23 -9.98 -42.27 24.03
CA ARG A 23 -11.40 -42.62 24.05
C ARG A 23 -11.85 -42.86 25.51
N GLN A 24 -12.40 -41.84 26.16
CA GLN A 24 -13.28 -42.09 27.31
C GLN A 24 -14.55 -42.81 26.83
N PRO A 25 -15.03 -43.85 27.53
CA PRO A 25 -16.31 -44.49 27.22
C PRO A 25 -17.42 -43.61 27.79
N ARG A 26 -17.89 -42.61 27.05
CA ARG A 26 -19.18 -41.98 27.33
C ARG A 26 -20.23 -42.60 26.42
N GLN A 27 -21.21 -43.24 27.07
CA GLN A 27 -22.38 -43.84 26.46
C GLN A 27 -23.12 -42.78 25.63
N CYS A 28 -23.28 -43.04 24.34
CA CYS A 28 -24.14 -42.25 23.47
C CYS A 28 -25.59 -42.44 23.90
N ALA A 29 -26.26 -41.35 24.30
CA ALA A 29 -27.71 -41.32 24.39
C ALA A 29 -28.31 -41.41 22.98
N LEU A 30 -29.21 -42.37 22.81
CA LEU A 30 -30.07 -42.54 21.65
C LEU A 30 -31.25 -41.56 21.71
N ALA A 31 -31.83 -41.34 20.51
CA ALA A 31 -33.09 -40.64 20.20
C ALA A 31 -32.96 -39.11 19.99
N THR A 32 -33.58 -38.49 18.97
CA THR A 32 -34.75 -38.91 18.19
C THR A 32 -34.77 -38.27 16.79
N ILE A 33 -35.32 -39.05 15.86
CA ILE A 33 -35.67 -38.71 14.49
C ILE A 33 -36.83 -37.70 14.47
N HIS A 34 -36.73 -36.65 13.67
CA HIS A 34 -37.89 -36.13 12.93
C HIS A 34 -37.48 -35.43 11.63
N ASP A 35 -38.00 -35.99 10.54
CA ASP A 35 -38.02 -35.50 9.17
C ASP A 35 -38.66 -34.10 9.05
N HIS A 36 -38.12 -33.27 8.14
CA HIS A 36 -38.91 -32.64 7.08
C HIS A 36 -38.02 -32.19 5.91
N ARG A 37 -38.40 -32.65 4.72
CA ARG A 37 -37.85 -32.35 3.38
C ARG A 37 -38.03 -30.88 2.98
N SER A 38 -37.05 -30.28 2.30
CA SER A 38 -37.23 -29.67 0.96
C SER A 38 -35.94 -29.06 0.37
N ASN A 39 -35.47 -29.72 -0.71
CA ASN A 39 -34.98 -29.24 -2.01
C ASN A 39 -34.13 -27.95 -2.20
N LEU A 40 -32.97 -28.20 -2.86
CA LEU A 40 -32.16 -27.41 -3.82
C LEU A 40 -30.78 -26.90 -3.36
N PRO A 41 -29.78 -26.92 -4.25
CA PRO A 41 -28.44 -27.40 -3.91
C PRO A 41 -27.39 -26.29 -3.91
N SER A 42 -26.66 -26.17 -2.81
CA SER A 42 -25.39 -25.47 -2.77
C SER A 42 -24.27 -26.44 -3.18
N ARG A 43 -23.70 -26.21 -4.37
CA ARG A 43 -22.47 -26.88 -4.83
C ARG A 43 -21.30 -26.41 -3.97
N THR A 44 -20.89 -27.25 -3.01
CA THR A 44 -19.53 -27.25 -2.48
C THR A 44 -18.93 -28.63 -2.66
N THR A 45 -17.84 -28.68 -3.43
CA THR A 45 -17.11 -29.89 -3.78
C THR A 45 -16.38 -30.44 -2.56
N ALA A 46 -16.90 -31.51 -1.97
CA ALA A 46 -16.13 -32.39 -1.10
C ALA A 46 -15.13 -33.18 -1.95
N ARG A 47 -13.85 -33.15 -1.55
CA ARG A 47 -12.80 -34.00 -2.12
C ARG A 47 -13.08 -35.44 -1.68
N ASN A 48 -13.41 -36.31 -2.64
CA ASN A 48 -13.43 -37.75 -2.44
C ASN A 48 -11.99 -38.25 -2.27
N TYR A 49 -11.73 -38.92 -1.15
CA TYR A 49 -10.55 -39.76 -0.98
C TYR A 49 -10.79 -41.07 -1.73
N HIS A 50 -10.04 -41.30 -2.81
CA HIS A 50 -9.91 -42.62 -3.42
C HIS A 50 -8.71 -43.32 -2.80
N ALA A 51 -8.97 -44.38 -2.05
CA ALA A 51 -7.97 -45.39 -1.73
C ALA A 51 -7.98 -46.44 -2.85
N THR A 52 -6.89 -46.50 -3.61
CA THR A 52 -6.46 -47.63 -4.43
C THR A 52 -4.97 -47.80 -4.15
N GLY A 53 -4.36 -48.96 -4.04
CA GLY A 53 -4.76 -50.34 -4.29
C GLY A 53 -3.45 -51.08 -4.52
N LEU A 54 -3.13 -52.02 -3.63
CA LEU A 54 -2.00 -52.95 -3.71
C LEU A 54 -2.20 -53.86 -4.94
N LEU A 55 -1.34 -53.80 -5.96
CA LEU A 55 -1.10 -54.88 -6.94
C LEU A 55 -0.08 -54.45 -8.02
N ARG A 56 1.20 -54.80 -7.84
CA ARG A 56 2.08 -55.40 -8.87
C ARG A 56 3.46 -55.68 -8.27
N GLN A 57 3.65 -56.90 -7.79
CA GLN A 57 4.97 -57.46 -7.53
C GLN A 57 4.96 -58.92 -7.96
N GLN A 58 5.08 -59.14 -9.27
CA GLN A 58 5.63 -60.36 -9.87
C GLN A 58 5.79 -60.11 -11.37
N GLU A 59 6.89 -60.61 -11.92
CA GLU A 59 7.37 -60.53 -13.32
C GLU A 59 8.47 -59.50 -13.60
N GLN A 60 9.67 -59.81 -13.11
CA GLN A 60 10.92 -59.55 -13.83
C GLN A 60 11.95 -60.61 -13.45
N HIS A 61 12.08 -61.65 -14.27
CA HIS A 61 13.34 -62.38 -14.48
C HIS A 61 13.21 -63.17 -15.78
N GLN A 62 13.79 -62.61 -16.85
CA GLN A 62 14.56 -63.30 -17.89
C GLN A 62 14.69 -62.37 -19.11
N ILE A 63 15.83 -61.70 -19.23
CA ILE A 63 16.42 -61.43 -20.56
C ILE A 63 17.91 -61.72 -20.42
N GLN A 64 18.34 -62.78 -21.10
CA GLN A 64 19.74 -63.06 -21.40
C GLN A 64 19.84 -63.17 -22.94
N ASP A 65 20.81 -62.44 -23.48
CA ASP A 65 21.47 -62.57 -24.79
C ASP A 65 20.65 -62.85 -26.07
N LYS A 66 20.75 -61.92 -27.03
CA LYS A 66 21.50 -62.14 -28.28
C LYS A 66 21.54 -60.90 -29.18
N GLY A 67 22.67 -60.75 -29.87
CA GLY A 67 23.07 -59.60 -30.67
C GLY A 67 22.40 -59.43 -32.04
N LEU A 68 22.41 -58.16 -32.45
CA LEU A 68 22.84 -57.58 -33.74
C LEU A 68 22.82 -58.44 -35.02
N SER A 69 21.96 -58.03 -35.96
CA SER A 69 22.16 -57.77 -37.42
C SER A 69 20.74 -57.66 -38.04
N SER A 70 20.34 -56.76 -38.94
CA SER A 70 21.01 -55.97 -40.00
C SER A 70 20.02 -54.95 -40.61
N ASP A 71 20.44 -53.68 -40.79
CA ASP A 71 20.36 -52.81 -42.01
C ASP A 71 19.09 -52.67 -42.91
N PRO A 72 18.97 -51.66 -43.82
CA PRO A 72 19.25 -50.22 -43.70
C PRO A 72 18.25 -49.34 -44.54
N GLN A 73 18.63 -48.06 -44.77
CA GLN A 73 18.13 -47.02 -45.70
C GLN A 73 17.23 -45.95 -45.06
N SER A 74 17.34 -44.67 -45.36
CA SER A 74 18.33 -43.83 -46.02
C SER A 74 17.99 -42.40 -45.61
N ASP A 75 18.96 -41.49 -45.55
CA ASP A 75 18.85 -40.13 -46.13
C ASP A 75 19.95 -39.22 -45.57
N GLY A 76 20.99 -39.06 -46.41
CA GLY A 76 21.41 -37.77 -46.94
C GLY A 76 21.78 -36.64 -45.99
N ASN A 77 23.09 -36.47 -45.82
CA ASN A 77 23.89 -35.28 -46.21
C ASN A 77 23.43 -33.88 -45.75
N SER A 78 24.29 -32.93 -45.35
CA SER A 78 25.76 -32.80 -45.20
C SER A 78 25.95 -31.32 -44.81
N SER A 79 26.55 -30.91 -43.69
CA SER A 79 27.97 -30.86 -43.31
C SER A 79 28.89 -29.92 -44.14
N GLY A 80 29.70 -29.14 -43.41
CA GLY A 80 30.86 -28.34 -43.86
C GLY A 80 31.24 -27.29 -42.80
N ALA A 81 32.07 -27.64 -41.80
CA ALA A 81 33.52 -27.36 -41.68
C ALA A 81 33.83 -25.99 -41.01
N ARG A 82 34.81 -25.77 -40.12
CA ARG A 82 36.04 -26.47 -39.72
C ARG A 82 36.57 -25.82 -38.41
N LEU A 83 37.15 -26.60 -37.50
CA LEU A 83 38.13 -26.15 -36.51
C LEU A 83 39.38 -27.02 -36.69
N THR A 84 40.55 -26.38 -36.71
CA THR A 84 41.87 -27.03 -36.84
C THR A 84 42.62 -26.94 -35.52
N ASP A 85 43.38 -27.99 -35.28
CA ASP A 85 44.19 -28.32 -34.11
C ASP A 85 45.69 -28.20 -34.43
N GLN A 86 46.54 -28.45 -33.41
CA GLN A 86 48.01 -28.71 -33.41
C GLN A 86 48.96 -27.51 -33.16
N ALA A 87 50.12 -27.60 -32.49
CA ALA A 87 50.79 -28.59 -31.63
C ALA A 87 52.14 -27.99 -31.11
N GLU A 88 52.86 -28.74 -30.24
CA GLU A 88 54.30 -28.65 -29.84
C GLU A 88 54.69 -27.71 -28.66
N SER A 89 55.74 -27.91 -27.84
CA SER A 89 56.56 -29.02 -27.29
C SER A 89 57.60 -28.41 -26.29
N ARG A 90 58.15 -29.22 -25.34
CA ARG A 90 59.45 -29.10 -24.57
C ARG A 90 59.52 -28.57 -23.09
N ILE A 91 59.77 -29.52 -22.16
CA ILE A 91 60.63 -29.70 -20.91
C ILE A 91 61.52 -28.50 -20.42
N PRO A 92 62.10 -28.39 -19.16
CA PRO A 92 62.10 -29.28 -17.95
C PRO A 92 62.07 -28.69 -16.49
N ILE A 93 61.66 -29.57 -15.55
CA ILE A 93 62.23 -29.99 -14.23
C ILE A 93 62.86 -28.95 -13.26
N SER A 94 62.36 -28.95 -12.01
CA SER A 94 63.19 -28.99 -10.79
C SER A 94 62.42 -29.58 -9.60
N ASN A 95 62.92 -30.73 -9.10
CA ASN A 95 62.51 -31.47 -7.90
C ASN A 95 62.78 -30.68 -6.60
N LEU A 96 62.04 -31.01 -5.54
CA LEU A 96 62.60 -31.20 -4.19
C LEU A 96 61.67 -32.13 -3.37
N ASP A 97 62.26 -33.24 -2.93
CA ASP A 97 61.71 -34.38 -2.19
C ASP A 97 61.30 -34.06 -0.74
N ALA A 98 60.31 -34.80 -0.20
CA ALA A 98 60.25 -35.41 1.15
C ALA A 98 58.94 -36.26 1.29
N PRO A 99 58.87 -37.29 2.16
CA PRO A 99 58.49 -38.66 1.82
C PRO A 99 56.99 -38.96 1.88
N GLN A 100 56.56 -39.89 1.02
CA GLN A 100 55.23 -40.50 1.01
C GLN A 100 55.16 -41.62 2.06
N ASP A 101 54.35 -41.40 3.11
CA ASP A 101 53.66 -42.49 3.79
C ASP A 101 52.46 -42.90 2.91
N GLU A 102 52.44 -44.15 2.45
CA GLU A 102 51.27 -44.70 1.75
C GLU A 102 50.04 -44.75 2.66
N PRO A 103 48.91 -44.13 2.30
CA PRO A 103 47.62 -44.45 2.90
C PRO A 103 46.96 -45.57 2.09
N ILE A 104 46.75 -46.69 2.78
CA ILE A 104 45.88 -47.81 2.44
C ILE A 104 44.57 -47.29 1.77
N PRO A 105 44.14 -47.84 0.62
CA PRO A 105 42.85 -47.47 0.00
C PRO A 105 41.70 -47.88 0.93
N ILE A 106 40.98 -46.89 1.46
CA ILE A 106 39.70 -47.11 2.15
C ILE A 106 38.69 -47.45 1.05
N GLU A 107 38.29 -48.73 0.98
CA GLU A 107 37.10 -49.15 0.24
C GLU A 107 35.90 -48.36 0.79
N VAL A 108 35.40 -47.39 0.01
CA VAL A 108 34.19 -46.65 0.38
C VAL A 108 33.01 -47.55 0.05
N ASP A 109 32.36 -48.07 1.09
CA ASP A 109 31.20 -48.94 1.00
C ASP A 109 30.11 -48.33 0.07
N GLU A 110 29.88 -48.95 -1.11
CA GLU A 110 28.79 -48.63 -2.04
C GLU A 110 27.41 -48.37 -1.39
N PRO A 111 26.96 -49.09 -0.33
CA PRO A 111 25.67 -48.81 0.31
C PRO A 111 25.59 -47.44 1.01
N GLU A 112 26.71 -46.85 1.44
CA GLU A 112 26.71 -45.52 2.07
C GLU A 112 26.45 -44.41 1.04
N VAL A 113 27.00 -44.57 -0.17
CA VAL A 113 26.78 -43.66 -1.30
C VAL A 113 25.32 -43.71 -1.77
N GLU A 114 24.72 -44.91 -1.83
CA GLU A 114 23.31 -45.07 -2.19
C GLU A 114 22.37 -44.46 -1.14
N ALA A 115 22.65 -44.67 0.15
CA ALA A 115 21.88 -44.08 1.25
C ALA A 115 21.96 -42.53 1.25
N ALA A 116 23.14 -41.96 0.97
CA ALA A 116 23.34 -40.53 0.85
C ALA A 116 22.57 -39.93 -0.35
N LYS A 117 22.55 -40.65 -1.48
CA LYS A 117 21.76 -40.27 -2.66
C LYS A 117 20.26 -40.28 -2.35
N LEU A 118 19.73 -41.35 -1.77
CA LEU A 118 18.33 -41.45 -1.37
C LEU A 118 17.93 -40.33 -0.40
N LYS A 119 18.78 -40.02 0.60
CA LYS A 119 18.58 -38.90 1.52
C LYS A 119 18.43 -37.56 0.79
N ASN A 120 19.27 -37.31 -0.21
CA ASN A 120 19.20 -36.10 -1.02
C ASN A 120 17.97 -36.06 -1.92
N ASP A 121 17.58 -37.19 -2.51
CA ASP A 121 16.40 -37.30 -3.36
C ASP A 121 15.11 -37.09 -2.56
N VAL A 122 14.99 -37.72 -1.38
CA VAL A 122 13.88 -37.48 -0.45
C VAL A 122 13.86 -36.01 -0.02
N ARG A 123 15.00 -35.40 0.30
CA ARG A 123 15.07 -33.98 0.66
C ARG A 123 14.61 -33.07 -0.49
N ARG A 124 15.01 -33.37 -1.73
CA ARG A 124 14.59 -32.62 -2.94
C ARG A 124 13.09 -32.75 -3.16
N LEU A 125 12.55 -33.97 -3.06
CA LEU A 125 11.11 -34.21 -3.18
C LEU A 125 10.33 -33.45 -2.11
N MET A 126 10.74 -33.56 -0.85
CA MET A 126 10.04 -32.93 0.27
C MET A 126 10.13 -31.40 0.25
N ARG A 127 11.18 -30.82 -0.37
CA ARG A 127 11.28 -29.37 -0.60
C ARG A 127 10.21 -28.85 -1.56
N ASN A 128 9.70 -29.67 -2.47
CA ASN A 128 8.62 -29.29 -3.39
C ASN A 128 7.23 -29.32 -2.73
N VAL A 129 7.11 -29.83 -1.50
CA VAL A 129 5.85 -29.84 -0.75
C VAL A 129 5.67 -28.48 -0.07
N PRO A 130 4.60 -27.72 -0.38
CA PRO A 130 4.39 -26.43 0.26
C PRO A 130 4.11 -26.54 1.75
N THR A 131 4.86 -25.77 2.54
CA THR A 131 4.75 -25.76 4.00
C THR A 131 4.58 -24.35 4.53
N SER A 132 3.82 -24.17 5.62
CA SER A 132 3.82 -22.90 6.35
C SER A 132 5.08 -22.82 7.20
N VAL A 133 5.61 -21.60 7.38
CA VAL A 133 6.73 -21.38 8.29
C VAL A 133 6.23 -20.77 9.59
N ALA A 134 6.86 -21.13 10.70
CA ALA A 134 6.65 -20.52 12.01
C ALA A 134 7.98 -20.26 12.71
N VAL A 135 8.01 -19.29 13.61
CA VAL A 135 9.18 -19.00 14.45
C VAL A 135 8.84 -19.35 15.89
N VAL A 136 9.59 -20.28 16.47
CA VAL A 136 9.46 -20.69 17.87
C VAL A 136 10.46 -19.89 18.70
N THR A 137 10.02 -19.22 19.76
CA THR A 137 10.87 -18.51 20.71
C THR A 137 10.70 -19.06 22.11
N VAL A 138 11.77 -19.00 22.90
CA VAL A 138 11.81 -19.56 24.26
C VAL A 138 12.64 -18.67 25.18
N ALA A 139 12.25 -18.58 26.45
CA ALA A 139 13.01 -17.88 27.47
C ALA A 139 14.36 -18.58 27.67
N SER A 140 15.46 -17.83 27.59
CA SER A 140 16.80 -18.38 27.78
C SER A 140 17.76 -17.31 28.26
N TYR A 141 18.56 -17.68 29.26
CA TYR A 141 19.65 -16.87 29.77
C TYR A 141 20.97 -17.40 29.22
N ASP A 142 21.73 -16.53 28.57
CA ASP A 142 23.05 -16.87 28.05
C ASP A 142 24.11 -16.49 29.10
N SER A 143 24.89 -17.49 29.54
CA SER A 143 25.91 -17.33 30.58
C SER A 143 27.10 -16.46 30.16
N GLU A 144 27.44 -16.43 28.87
CA GLU A 144 28.56 -15.64 28.33
C GLU A 144 28.16 -14.17 28.24
N LEU A 145 26.96 -13.90 27.73
CA LEU A 145 26.41 -12.55 27.60
C LEU A 145 25.79 -12.01 28.90
N LYS A 146 25.64 -12.87 29.91
CA LYS A 146 25.00 -12.58 31.20
C LYS A 146 23.63 -11.90 31.08
N ALA A 147 22.88 -12.24 30.03
CA ALA A 147 21.62 -11.58 29.69
C ALA A 147 20.58 -12.57 29.15
N GLN A 148 19.30 -12.18 29.23
CA GLN A 148 18.23 -12.86 28.50
C GLN A 148 18.42 -12.64 27.00
N VAL A 149 18.34 -13.71 26.21
CA VAL A 149 18.62 -13.67 24.77
C VAL A 149 17.38 -14.00 23.93
N PRO A 150 17.29 -13.48 22.68
CA PRO A 150 16.24 -13.83 21.74
C PRO A 150 16.45 -15.24 21.15
N MET A 151 16.37 -16.26 22.00
CA MET A 151 16.52 -17.65 21.61
C MET A 151 15.28 -18.15 20.86
N GLY A 152 15.52 -18.86 19.77
CA GLY A 152 14.45 -19.43 18.97
C GLY A 152 14.95 -20.16 17.73
N VAL A 153 14.00 -20.64 16.93
CA VAL A 153 14.26 -21.38 15.69
C VAL A 153 13.07 -21.23 14.74
N ALA A 154 13.36 -21.15 13.44
CA ALA A 154 12.33 -21.23 12.42
C ALA A 154 12.05 -22.69 12.04
N VAL A 155 10.77 -23.05 11.97
CA VAL A 155 10.32 -24.42 11.65
C VAL A 155 9.29 -24.38 10.53
N SER A 156 9.41 -25.32 9.58
CA SER A 156 8.41 -25.57 8.54
C SER A 156 7.58 -26.83 8.79
N SER A 157 7.88 -27.58 9.86
CA SER A 157 7.20 -28.82 10.24
C SER A 157 5.99 -28.62 11.15
N LEU A 158 5.57 -27.38 11.41
CA LEU A 158 4.48 -27.08 12.34
C LEU A 158 3.15 -27.62 11.80
N SER A 159 2.45 -28.40 12.61
CA SER A 159 1.16 -29.03 12.26
C SER A 159 0.18 -28.94 13.43
N SER A 160 -1.10 -28.71 13.15
CA SER A 160 -2.18 -28.85 14.12
C SER A 160 -2.54 -30.33 14.32
N VAL A 161 -2.63 -30.79 15.56
CA VAL A 161 -2.87 -32.21 15.90
C VAL A 161 -4.31 -32.46 16.32
N THR A 162 -4.82 -31.71 17.29
CA THR A 162 -6.22 -31.77 17.77
C THR A 162 -6.67 -30.37 18.21
N LEU A 163 -7.97 -30.12 18.20
CA LEU A 163 -8.57 -28.87 18.70
C LEU A 163 -9.06 -28.99 20.14
N ASP A 164 -9.20 -30.21 20.69
CA ASP A 164 -9.63 -30.45 22.06
C ASP A 164 -8.78 -31.56 22.72
N PRO A 165 -7.88 -31.22 23.68
CA PRO A 165 -7.40 -29.86 23.93
C PRO A 165 -6.59 -29.35 22.71
N PRO A 166 -6.56 -28.04 22.42
CA PRO A 166 -5.86 -27.52 21.24
C PRO A 166 -4.37 -27.86 21.32
N THR A 167 -3.88 -28.62 20.34
CA THR A 167 -2.55 -29.22 20.36
C THR A 167 -1.88 -29.06 19.00
N ILE A 168 -0.61 -28.67 19.03
CA ILE A 168 0.28 -28.55 17.86
C ILE A 168 1.45 -29.53 17.98
N SER A 169 2.10 -29.79 16.84
CA SER A 169 3.37 -30.51 16.80
C SER A 169 4.36 -29.87 15.84
N PHE A 170 5.64 -30.01 16.12
CA PHE A 170 6.73 -29.63 15.22
C PHE A 170 7.99 -30.44 15.57
N ASN A 171 8.96 -30.43 14.66
CA ASN A 171 10.16 -31.25 14.76
C ASN A 171 11.37 -30.34 14.99
N LEU A 172 12.25 -30.74 15.90
CA LEU A 172 13.57 -30.11 16.09
C LEU A 172 14.66 -31.15 15.84
N LYS A 173 15.74 -30.73 15.17
CA LYS A 173 16.94 -31.56 15.00
C LYS A 173 17.62 -31.77 16.36
N HIS A 174 18.16 -32.96 16.60
CA HIS A 174 18.99 -33.26 17.76
C HIS A 174 20.49 -33.26 17.38
N PRO A 175 21.39 -32.66 18.18
CA PRO A 175 21.14 -31.83 19.36
C PRO A 175 20.62 -30.42 19.00
N SER A 176 19.86 -29.79 19.91
CA SER A 176 19.32 -28.43 19.72
C SER A 176 19.29 -27.62 21.01
N LYS A 177 20.00 -26.47 21.01
CA LYS A 177 19.96 -25.50 22.11
C LYS A 177 18.55 -24.99 22.40
N THR A 178 17.69 -24.89 21.37
CA THR A 178 16.30 -24.47 21.57
C THR A 178 15.50 -25.54 22.31
N LEU A 179 15.74 -26.83 22.02
CA LEU A 179 15.08 -27.92 22.75
C LEU A 179 15.48 -27.91 24.23
N ASP A 180 16.78 -27.74 24.51
CA ASP A 180 17.28 -27.69 25.88
C ASP A 180 16.74 -26.49 26.64
N ALA A 181 16.60 -25.34 25.98
CA ALA A 181 15.96 -24.17 26.56
C ALA A 181 14.45 -24.35 26.80
N ILE A 182 13.72 -25.05 25.91
CA ILE A 182 12.31 -25.38 26.16
C ILE A 182 12.19 -26.24 27.41
N ARG A 183 13.05 -27.24 27.59
CA ARG A 183 13.08 -28.07 28.80
C ARG A 183 13.41 -27.25 30.05
N ALA A 184 14.41 -26.37 29.97
CA ALA A 184 14.78 -25.47 31.06
C ALA A 184 13.66 -24.48 31.43
N ALA A 185 12.88 -24.02 30.44
CA ALA A 185 11.70 -23.18 30.60
C ALA A 185 10.45 -23.96 31.05
N LYS A 186 10.60 -25.16 31.61
CA LYS A 186 9.50 -26.04 32.06
C LYS A 186 8.50 -26.38 30.96
N GLY A 187 8.99 -26.49 29.72
CA GLY A 187 8.18 -26.76 28.54
C GLY A 187 7.46 -25.56 27.96
N LEU A 188 7.64 -24.35 28.50
CA LEU A 188 6.94 -23.14 28.03
C LEU A 188 7.69 -22.49 26.87
N PHE A 189 6.95 -22.15 25.81
CA PHE A 189 7.48 -21.44 24.65
C PHE A 189 6.38 -20.72 23.89
N ARG A 190 6.77 -19.89 22.91
CA ARG A 190 5.86 -19.15 22.05
C ARG A 190 6.11 -19.46 20.59
N VAL A 191 5.05 -19.52 19.78
CA VAL A 191 5.13 -19.67 18.33
C VAL A 191 4.57 -18.44 17.66
N HIS A 192 5.30 -17.89 16.69
CA HIS A 192 4.93 -16.72 15.89
C HIS A 192 4.68 -17.14 14.44
N PHE A 193 3.60 -16.64 13.87
CA PHE A 193 3.20 -16.88 12.48
C PHE A 193 3.64 -15.69 11.60
N PRO A 194 4.68 -15.84 10.75
CA PRO A 194 5.20 -14.76 9.90
C PRO A 194 4.19 -14.34 8.84
N SER A 195 4.03 -13.02 8.65
CA SER A 195 3.27 -12.42 7.55
C SER A 195 3.87 -12.76 6.18
N ALA A 196 3.04 -12.97 5.16
CA ALA A 196 3.44 -13.17 3.76
C ALA A 196 4.01 -11.89 3.09
N ASP A 197 4.92 -11.21 3.78
CA ASP A 197 5.64 -10.03 3.35
C ASP A 197 7.14 -10.18 3.60
N ARG A 198 7.89 -9.16 3.16
CA ARG A 198 9.35 -9.13 3.28
C ARG A 198 9.82 -9.23 4.74
N GLY A 199 9.12 -8.57 5.65
CA GLY A 199 9.50 -8.59 7.06
C GLY A 199 9.29 -9.96 7.70
N GLY A 200 8.22 -10.67 7.34
CA GLY A 200 8.00 -12.05 7.78
C GLY A 200 9.05 -13.02 7.24
N ALA A 201 9.44 -12.89 5.97
CA ALA A 201 10.52 -13.70 5.38
C ALA A 201 11.90 -13.41 6.00
N SER A 202 12.22 -12.14 6.23
CA SER A 202 13.45 -11.72 6.90
C SER A 202 13.51 -12.24 8.35
N MET A 203 12.38 -12.16 9.07
CA MET A 203 12.25 -12.72 10.41
C MET A 203 12.58 -14.22 10.43
N VAL A 204 12.01 -15.01 9.52
CA VAL A 204 12.32 -16.44 9.40
C VAL A 204 13.82 -16.67 9.21
N GLU A 205 14.45 -15.93 8.29
CA GLU A 205 15.86 -16.09 7.98
C GLU A 205 16.79 -15.81 9.17
N HIS A 206 16.49 -14.78 9.97
CA HIS A 206 17.25 -14.50 11.20
C HIS A 206 17.16 -15.62 12.24
N PHE A 207 16.05 -16.36 12.27
CA PHE A 207 15.89 -17.53 13.14
C PHE A 207 16.39 -18.84 12.51
N CYS A 208 16.78 -18.86 11.23
CA CYS A 208 17.49 -19.97 10.60
C CYS A 208 19.02 -19.97 10.87
N ARG A 209 19.60 -18.84 11.26
CA ARG A 209 21.07 -18.67 11.45
C ARG A 209 21.65 -19.33 12.70
N GLY A 210 20.88 -20.13 13.45
CA GLY A 210 21.35 -20.82 14.66
C GLY A 210 21.32 -19.96 15.93
N ASN A 211 21.78 -20.50 17.05
CA ASN A 211 21.69 -19.88 18.38
C ASN A 211 23.10 -19.67 18.98
N HIS A 212 23.71 -18.54 18.59
CA HIS A 212 25.02 -18.08 19.03
C HIS A 212 25.00 -16.54 19.23
N PRO A 213 25.97 -15.95 19.96
CA PRO A 213 25.97 -14.53 20.32
C PRO A 213 25.72 -13.57 19.15
N ASP A 214 26.42 -13.73 18.03
CA ASP A 214 26.24 -12.85 16.86
C ASP A 214 24.82 -12.92 16.27
N ALA A 215 24.19 -14.10 16.29
CA ALA A 215 22.82 -14.25 15.84
C ALA A 215 21.84 -13.49 16.75
N TYR A 216 22.09 -13.46 18.06
CA TYR A 216 21.28 -12.70 19.01
C TYR A 216 21.41 -11.20 18.78
N VAL A 217 22.64 -10.71 18.60
CA VAL A 217 22.90 -9.30 18.27
C VAL A 217 22.21 -8.93 16.95
N ALA A 218 22.35 -9.76 15.92
CA ALA A 218 21.71 -9.55 14.63
C ALA A 218 20.17 -9.51 14.74
N ARG A 219 19.56 -10.41 15.52
CA ARG A 219 18.11 -10.41 15.79
C ARG A 219 17.66 -9.14 16.50
N THR A 220 18.35 -8.74 17.56
CA THR A 220 18.00 -7.54 18.33
C THR A 220 18.14 -6.27 17.50
N LYS A 221 19.12 -6.22 16.59
CA LYS A 221 19.32 -5.08 15.67
C LYS A 221 18.30 -5.05 14.53
N ALA A 222 17.98 -6.20 13.95
CA ALA A 222 17.17 -6.28 12.73
C ALA A 222 15.66 -6.42 13.00
N LEU A 223 15.27 -7.03 14.11
CA LEU A 223 13.89 -7.35 14.43
C LEU A 223 13.39 -6.50 15.59
N ARG A 224 12.13 -6.08 15.51
CA ARG A 224 11.42 -5.49 16.64
C ARG A 224 11.03 -6.61 17.60
N LEU A 225 11.89 -6.89 18.56
CA LEU A 225 11.68 -7.94 19.56
C LEU A 225 11.70 -7.37 20.97
N PHE A 226 10.85 -7.93 21.83
CA PHE A 226 10.85 -7.68 23.26
C PHE A 226 11.32 -8.96 23.96
N VAL A 227 12.37 -8.87 24.76
CA VAL A 227 12.86 -9.97 25.59
C VAL A 227 12.44 -9.68 27.04
N PRO A 228 11.46 -10.43 27.58
CA PRO A 228 11.04 -10.25 28.97
C PRO A 228 12.20 -10.45 29.95
N LYS A 229 12.30 -9.59 30.97
CA LYS A 229 13.22 -9.78 32.09
C LYS A 229 12.43 -10.23 33.33
N PRO A 230 12.96 -11.19 34.12
CA PRO A 230 12.26 -11.74 35.27
C PRO A 230 11.99 -10.71 36.38
N ASP A 231 12.85 -9.68 36.53
CA ASP A 231 12.80 -8.72 37.66
C ASP A 231 12.07 -7.40 37.33
N SER A 232 11.66 -7.18 36.08
CA SER A 232 10.89 -5.99 35.71
C SER A 232 9.42 -6.16 36.07
N GLN A 233 8.83 -5.19 36.79
CA GLN A 233 7.38 -5.17 37.04
C GLN A 233 6.65 -5.40 35.71
N PRO A 234 5.73 -6.38 35.64
CA PRO A 234 5.01 -6.65 34.41
C PRO A 234 4.19 -5.42 34.08
N ASP A 235 4.58 -4.72 33.01
CA ASP A 235 3.71 -3.74 32.39
C ASP A 235 2.45 -4.51 31.98
N LYS A 236 1.28 -4.12 32.52
CA LYS A 236 0.05 -4.94 32.57
C LYS A 236 -0.48 -5.38 31.20
N SER A 237 0.11 -4.90 30.11
CA SER A 237 -0.25 -5.20 28.73
C SER A 237 0.68 -6.17 28.00
N GLN A 238 1.82 -6.60 28.57
CA GLN A 238 2.85 -7.37 27.84
C GLN A 238 3.42 -8.63 28.54
N ALA A 239 2.98 -8.95 29.76
CA ALA A 239 3.48 -10.10 30.49
C ALA A 239 2.91 -11.43 29.95
N SER A 240 3.73 -12.23 29.26
CA SER A 240 3.40 -13.61 28.90
C SER A 240 3.94 -14.60 29.94
N VAL A 241 3.16 -15.65 30.21
CA VAL A 241 3.50 -16.70 31.19
C VAL A 241 4.81 -17.42 30.85
N SER A 242 5.12 -17.55 29.55
CA SER A 242 6.32 -18.24 29.06
C SER A 242 7.62 -17.45 29.24
N LEU A 243 7.54 -16.13 29.48
CA LEU A 243 8.68 -15.19 29.39
C LEU A 243 9.46 -15.28 28.05
N ALA A 244 8.88 -15.93 27.04
CA ALA A 244 9.54 -16.13 25.75
C ALA A 244 9.65 -14.79 25.00
N PRO A 245 10.73 -14.59 24.21
CA PRO A 245 10.88 -13.41 23.36
C PRO A 245 9.65 -13.18 22.47
N GLN A 246 9.15 -11.95 22.46
CA GLN A 246 7.97 -11.56 21.69
C GLN A 246 8.38 -10.76 20.47
N LEU A 247 8.00 -11.24 19.29
CA LEU A 247 8.23 -10.55 18.03
C LEU A 247 7.08 -9.57 17.79
N LEU A 248 7.40 -8.29 17.70
CA LEU A 248 6.46 -7.19 17.63
C LEU A 248 6.44 -6.58 16.22
N GLY A 249 5.24 -6.24 15.73
CA GLY A 249 5.08 -5.53 14.46
C GLY A 249 4.16 -6.24 13.47
N ASP A 250 4.02 -5.65 12.29
CA ASP A 250 3.08 -6.11 11.25
C ASP A 250 3.53 -7.38 10.53
N SER A 251 4.79 -7.78 10.75
CA SER A 251 5.40 -8.98 10.21
C SER A 251 5.04 -10.27 10.96
N VAL A 252 4.31 -10.16 12.07
CA VAL A 252 3.74 -11.29 12.82
C VAL A 252 2.22 -11.22 12.74
N ARG A 253 1.58 -12.27 12.21
CA ARG A 253 0.12 -12.35 12.03
C ARG A 253 -0.59 -12.74 13.30
N ALA A 254 -0.06 -13.79 13.90
CA ALA A 254 -0.59 -14.37 15.11
C ALA A 254 0.58 -14.92 15.90
N SER A 255 0.35 -15.11 17.19
CA SER A 255 1.26 -15.84 18.05
C SER A 255 0.46 -16.68 19.04
N ILE A 256 0.98 -17.84 19.38
CA ILE A 256 0.40 -18.74 20.37
C ILE A 256 1.40 -19.03 21.48
N GLU A 257 0.91 -19.06 22.72
CA GLU A 257 1.67 -19.55 23.87
C GLU A 257 1.41 -21.05 24.02
N CYS A 258 2.45 -21.82 24.31
CA CYS A 258 2.38 -23.27 24.32
C CYS A 258 3.13 -23.87 25.50
N THR A 259 2.62 -25.02 25.97
CA THR A 259 3.26 -25.89 26.95
C THR A 259 3.55 -27.25 26.32
N LEU A 260 4.81 -27.67 26.34
CA LEU A 260 5.25 -28.98 25.89
C LEU A 260 4.59 -30.08 26.72
N THR A 261 3.96 -31.04 26.06
CA THR A 261 3.30 -32.17 26.70
C THR A 261 4.01 -33.49 26.45
N GLN A 262 4.59 -33.69 25.25
CA GLN A 262 5.28 -34.92 24.89
C GLN A 262 6.47 -34.65 23.97
N GLU A 263 7.51 -35.46 24.13
CA GLU A 263 8.66 -35.55 23.23
C GLU A 263 8.75 -36.96 22.65
N LEU A 264 8.87 -37.08 21.33
CA LEU A 264 9.04 -38.36 20.66
C LEU A 264 10.38 -38.34 19.90
N LEU A 265 11.32 -39.17 20.34
CA LEU A 265 12.61 -39.33 19.69
C LEU A 265 12.44 -40.10 18.37
N VAL A 266 12.93 -39.52 17.27
CA VAL A 266 12.90 -40.09 15.92
C VAL A 266 14.27 -39.87 15.28
N GLU A 267 15.20 -40.79 15.57
CA GLU A 267 16.59 -40.74 15.08
C GLU A 267 17.25 -39.36 15.32
N ASP A 268 17.48 -38.59 14.25
CA ASP A 268 18.15 -37.29 14.29
C ASP A 268 17.21 -36.11 14.61
N HIS A 269 15.93 -36.36 14.85
CA HIS A 269 14.93 -35.36 15.22
C HIS A 269 14.13 -35.76 16.47
N VAL A 270 13.56 -34.76 17.13
CA VAL A 270 12.58 -34.91 18.21
C VAL A 270 11.29 -34.25 17.77
N ILE A 271 10.18 -34.99 17.79
CA ILE A 271 8.85 -34.44 17.58
C ILE A 271 8.36 -33.91 18.93
N LEU A 272 8.08 -32.62 18.98
CA LEU A 272 7.49 -31.96 20.13
C LEU A 272 5.99 -31.84 19.93
N VAL A 273 5.22 -32.32 20.89
CA VAL A 273 3.78 -32.14 20.95
C VAL A 273 3.48 -31.20 22.10
N ALA A 274 2.72 -30.14 21.83
CA ALA A 274 2.48 -29.09 22.80
C ALA A 274 1.01 -28.65 22.79
N ARG A 275 0.48 -28.40 23.99
CA ARG A 275 -0.84 -27.80 24.19
C ARG A 275 -0.73 -26.30 23.96
N VAL A 276 -1.71 -25.73 23.25
CA VAL A 276 -1.85 -24.29 23.06
C VAL A 276 -2.61 -23.72 24.26
N ASP A 277 -1.97 -22.82 25.00
CA ASP A 277 -2.56 -22.22 26.20
C ASP A 277 -3.25 -20.88 25.89
N SER A 278 -2.76 -20.13 24.90
CA SER A 278 -3.42 -18.90 24.42
C SER A 278 -3.09 -18.57 22.96
N LEU A 279 -3.97 -17.80 22.31
CA LEU A 279 -3.81 -17.30 20.95
C LEU A 279 -3.99 -15.77 20.95
N VAL A 280 -3.01 -15.07 20.37
CA VAL A 280 -3.06 -13.63 20.11
C VAL A 280 -3.03 -13.43 18.60
N GLY A 281 -4.16 -13.08 17.99
CA GLY A 281 -4.28 -12.82 16.55
C GLY A 281 -4.60 -11.35 16.27
N ARG A 282 -4.01 -10.79 15.20
CA ARG A 282 -4.47 -9.53 14.61
C ARG A 282 -5.61 -9.86 13.63
N THR A 283 -6.70 -9.09 13.67
CA THR A 283 -8.00 -9.33 13.01
C THR A 283 -7.88 -9.91 11.59
N LEU A 284 -8.54 -11.05 11.33
CA LEU A 284 -8.54 -11.85 10.08
C LEU A 284 -9.39 -11.23 8.93
N GLY A 285 -9.32 -9.91 8.73
CA GLY A 285 -10.27 -9.16 7.89
C GLY A 285 -9.78 -8.74 6.50
N ASP A 286 -8.47 -8.73 6.21
CA ASP A 286 -7.88 -8.20 4.98
C ASP A 286 -7.20 -9.31 4.14
N GLN A 287 -7.22 -9.20 2.80
CA GLN A 287 -6.57 -10.19 1.91
C GLN A 287 -5.04 -10.24 2.07
N ARG A 288 -4.46 -9.25 2.77
CA ARG A 288 -3.07 -9.22 3.20
C ARG A 288 -2.79 -10.18 4.37
N ASP A 289 -3.79 -10.84 4.97
CA ASP A 289 -3.71 -11.60 6.24
C ASP A 289 -3.16 -13.03 6.19
N ARG A 290 -2.27 -13.33 5.24
CA ARG A 290 -1.77 -14.70 5.07
C ARG A 290 -0.34 -14.86 5.59
N THR A 291 0.00 -16.10 5.95
CA THR A 291 1.35 -16.47 6.41
C THR A 291 2.28 -16.80 5.25
N VAL A 292 3.60 -16.72 5.47
CA VAL A 292 4.61 -17.13 4.49
C VAL A 292 4.49 -18.62 4.19
N ILE A 293 4.56 -18.97 2.90
CA ILE A 293 4.68 -20.35 2.42
C ILE A 293 6.15 -20.59 2.03
N TYR A 294 6.69 -21.75 2.34
CA TYR A 294 8.02 -22.19 1.91
C TYR A 294 7.90 -23.35 0.92
N VAL A 295 8.49 -23.18 -0.26
CA VAL A 295 8.54 -24.18 -1.33
C VAL A 295 9.89 -24.05 -2.04
N ASP A 296 10.60 -25.16 -2.19
CA ASP A 296 11.85 -25.28 -2.95
C ASP A 296 12.89 -24.18 -2.65
N GLY A 297 13.15 -23.93 -1.36
CA GLY A 297 14.11 -22.90 -0.95
C GLY A 297 13.60 -21.47 -1.06
N MET A 298 12.36 -21.26 -1.50
CA MET A 298 11.77 -19.94 -1.72
C MET A 298 10.65 -19.66 -0.72
N TYR A 299 10.57 -18.41 -0.28
CA TYR A 299 9.42 -17.88 0.42
C TYR A 299 8.41 -17.37 -0.61
N LEU A 300 7.16 -17.82 -0.51
CA LEU A 300 6.08 -17.49 -1.41
C LEU A 300 4.91 -16.87 -0.65
N ARG A 301 4.17 -16.03 -1.35
CA ARG A 301 2.80 -15.66 -1.01
C ARG A 301 1.85 -16.77 -1.47
N HIS A 302 0.64 -16.76 -0.95
CA HIS A 302 -0.44 -17.68 -1.33
C HIS A 302 -0.77 -17.71 -2.84
N ASN A 303 -0.46 -16.64 -3.57
CA ASN A 303 -0.68 -16.51 -5.01
C ASN A 303 0.55 -16.98 -5.83
N GLY A 304 1.57 -17.55 -5.18
CA GLY A 304 2.80 -18.00 -5.83
C GLY A 304 3.87 -16.93 -6.01
N THR A 305 3.62 -15.67 -5.64
CA THR A 305 4.63 -14.60 -5.76
C THR A 305 5.78 -14.81 -4.77
N ARG A 306 7.02 -14.77 -5.27
CA ARG A 306 8.24 -14.90 -4.45
C ARG A 306 8.46 -13.70 -3.52
N ILE A 307 8.95 -13.97 -2.32
CA ILE A 307 9.35 -13.02 -1.30
C ILE A 307 10.85 -13.17 -1.06
N SER A 308 11.62 -12.08 -1.18
CA SER A 308 13.07 -12.09 -0.93
C SER A 308 13.37 -11.63 0.51
N PRO A 309 14.11 -12.43 1.33
CA PRO A 309 14.31 -12.18 2.76
C PRO A 309 15.50 -11.23 3.06
N HIS A 310 16.53 -11.23 2.22
CA HIS A 310 17.78 -10.50 2.44
C HIS A 310 17.77 -9.08 1.86
N ASP A 311 18.33 -8.14 2.63
CA ASP A 311 19.18 -7.05 2.11
C ASP A 311 20.46 -7.66 1.49
N GLY A 312 20.29 -8.38 0.38
CA GLY A 312 21.11 -7.94 -0.72
C GLY A 312 20.73 -6.47 -0.80
N ARG A 313 21.70 -5.58 -0.56
CA ARG A 313 21.78 -4.40 -1.40
C ARG A 313 21.12 -4.88 -2.70
N VAL A 314 19.97 -4.34 -3.06
CA VAL A 314 19.97 -3.83 -4.42
C VAL A 314 21.17 -2.88 -4.28
N VAL A 315 22.37 -3.43 -4.56
CA VAL A 315 23.19 -2.84 -5.57
C VAL A 315 22.10 -2.67 -6.61
N PHE A 316 21.47 -1.49 -6.55
CA PHE A 316 21.56 -0.61 -7.65
C PHE A 316 23.04 -0.78 -8.01
N THR A 317 23.32 -1.82 -8.83
CA THR A 317 24.24 -1.64 -9.93
C THR A 317 23.84 -0.26 -10.35
N GLU A 318 24.70 0.73 -10.24
CA GLU A 318 24.26 2.12 -10.39
C GLU A 318 23.44 2.32 -11.69
N ASP A 319 23.49 1.32 -12.58
CA ASP A 319 22.68 1.00 -13.76
C ASP A 319 21.26 0.35 -13.60
N ALA A 320 20.78 -0.03 -12.42
CA ALA A 320 19.44 -0.64 -12.23
C ALA A 320 18.38 0.45 -12.22
N TRP A 321 18.17 1.00 -13.41
CA TRP A 321 17.21 2.04 -13.70
C TRP A 321 15.81 1.70 -13.19
N SER A 322 15.16 2.66 -12.54
CA SER A 322 13.78 2.58 -12.08
C SER A 322 12.93 3.65 -12.79
N VAL A 323 11.72 3.29 -13.23
CA VAL A 323 10.75 4.25 -13.80
C VAL A 323 10.42 5.41 -12.85
N TRP A 324 10.66 5.22 -11.56
CA TRP A 324 10.46 6.23 -10.54
C TRP A 324 11.60 7.24 -10.44
N ASP A 325 12.70 7.02 -11.15
CA ASP A 325 13.83 7.96 -11.24
C ASP A 325 13.52 9.13 -12.19
N TYR A 326 12.48 8.99 -13.03
CA TYR A 326 11.98 10.10 -13.83
C TYR A 326 11.54 11.30 -12.99
N PRO A 327 11.57 12.52 -13.56
CA PRO A 327 11.00 13.70 -12.94
C PRO A 327 9.55 13.47 -12.48
N LEU A 328 9.08 14.29 -11.53
CA LEU A 328 7.71 14.20 -10.98
C LEU A 328 6.61 14.24 -12.05
N PHE A 329 6.90 14.90 -13.18
CA PHE A 329 6.02 14.97 -14.33
C PHE A 329 6.81 14.54 -15.57
N PRO A 330 6.80 13.23 -15.90
CA PRO A 330 7.50 12.73 -17.06
C PRO A 330 6.92 13.34 -18.34
N GLY A 331 7.77 14.04 -19.09
CA GLY A 331 7.48 14.56 -20.43
C GLY A 331 7.62 13.51 -21.53
N GLU A 332 7.55 13.95 -22.79
CA GLU A 332 7.57 13.06 -23.97
C GLU A 332 8.82 12.18 -24.07
N GLU A 333 9.99 12.76 -23.80
CA GLU A 333 11.27 12.05 -23.83
C GLU A 333 11.27 10.84 -22.88
N HIS A 334 10.78 11.01 -21.65
CA HIS A 334 10.69 9.95 -20.65
C HIS A 334 9.66 8.88 -21.03
N ARG A 335 8.58 9.25 -21.73
CA ARG A 335 7.60 8.29 -22.26
C ARG A 335 8.24 7.41 -23.32
N GLN A 336 9.00 8.01 -24.23
CA GLN A 336 9.72 7.31 -25.28
C GLN A 336 10.77 6.36 -24.69
N ASP A 337 11.61 6.84 -23.76
CA ASP A 337 12.60 5.99 -23.07
C ASP A 337 11.92 4.81 -22.36
N TYR A 338 10.75 5.02 -21.73
CA TYR A 338 10.04 3.91 -21.08
C TYR A 338 9.48 2.91 -22.08
N ALA A 339 8.94 3.38 -23.20
CA ALA A 339 8.46 2.51 -24.27
C ALA A 339 9.61 1.67 -24.83
N ASP A 340 10.79 2.26 -25.04
CA ASP A 340 11.98 1.57 -25.54
C ASP A 340 12.51 0.51 -24.55
N ARG A 341 12.43 0.78 -23.24
CA ARG A 341 12.76 -0.21 -22.20
C ARG A 341 11.77 -1.37 -22.14
N ILE A 342 10.47 -1.09 -22.26
CA ILE A 342 9.46 -2.15 -22.36
C ILE A 342 9.73 -2.96 -23.64
N LYS A 343 10.04 -2.30 -24.76
CA LYS A 343 10.40 -2.93 -26.04
C LYS A 343 11.60 -3.88 -25.87
N ALA A 344 12.66 -3.44 -25.19
CA ALA A 344 13.82 -4.27 -24.87
C ALA A 344 13.43 -5.49 -24.02
N THR A 345 12.58 -5.30 -23.01
CA THR A 345 12.09 -6.38 -22.13
C THR A 345 11.26 -7.42 -22.92
N VAL A 346 10.39 -6.96 -23.81
CA VAL A 346 9.58 -7.83 -24.68
C VAL A 346 10.47 -8.62 -25.63
N LYS A 347 11.49 -8.00 -26.23
CA LYS A 347 12.45 -8.68 -27.11
C LYS A 347 13.25 -9.76 -26.39
N GLN A 348 13.59 -9.55 -25.11
CA GLN A 348 14.30 -10.54 -24.29
C GLN A 348 13.41 -11.71 -23.84
N ASN A 349 12.09 -11.57 -23.89
CA ASN A 349 11.14 -12.59 -23.41
C ASN A 349 10.25 -13.12 -24.56
N PRO A 350 10.59 -14.28 -25.16
CA PRO A 350 9.81 -14.86 -26.25
C PRO A 350 8.33 -15.12 -25.91
N LYS A 351 8.00 -15.33 -24.63
CA LYS A 351 6.60 -15.52 -24.20
C LYS A 351 5.78 -14.23 -24.31
N ALA A 352 6.40 -13.07 -24.10
CA ALA A 352 5.74 -11.77 -24.23
C ALA A 352 5.31 -11.50 -25.67
N LEU A 353 6.01 -12.06 -26.66
CA LEU A 353 5.67 -11.93 -28.07
C LEU A 353 4.38 -12.69 -28.44
N GLN A 354 3.83 -13.60 -27.63
CA GLN A 354 2.68 -14.43 -28.03
C GLN A 354 1.34 -13.67 -28.19
N LEU A 355 1.25 -12.38 -27.84
CA LEU A 355 0.06 -11.52 -27.97
C LEU A 355 -1.23 -12.12 -27.35
N SER A 356 -1.10 -12.99 -26.35
CA SER A 356 -2.27 -13.45 -25.58
C SER A 356 -2.64 -12.41 -24.51
N LYS A 357 -3.91 -12.40 -24.06
CA LYS A 357 -4.35 -11.51 -22.99
C LYS A 357 -3.63 -11.82 -21.68
N GLU A 358 -3.31 -13.09 -21.46
CA GLU A 358 -2.53 -13.58 -20.33
C GLU A 358 -1.10 -13.05 -20.41
N SER A 359 -0.43 -13.19 -21.57
CA SER A 359 0.93 -12.68 -21.78
C SER A 359 1.04 -11.17 -21.57
N LEU A 360 0.05 -10.39 -22.03
CA LEU A 360 0.02 -8.93 -21.83
C LEU A 360 -0.20 -8.57 -20.36
N ARG A 361 -1.06 -9.31 -19.64
CA ARG A 361 -1.26 -9.12 -18.20
C ARG A 361 -0.02 -9.50 -17.39
N ASP A 362 0.63 -10.59 -17.76
CA ASP A 362 1.86 -11.05 -17.11
C ASP A 362 2.97 -10.02 -17.34
N LEU A 363 3.12 -9.53 -18.57
CA LEU A 363 4.06 -8.46 -18.89
C LEU A 363 3.74 -7.20 -18.08
N GLU A 364 2.50 -6.71 -18.11
CA GLU A 364 2.08 -5.53 -17.33
C GLU A 364 2.34 -5.71 -15.82
N ALA A 365 2.16 -6.93 -15.28
CA ALA A 365 2.44 -7.23 -13.89
C ALA A 365 3.94 -7.25 -13.54
N THR A 366 4.83 -7.43 -14.51
CA THR A 366 6.29 -7.30 -14.32
C THR A 366 6.79 -5.87 -14.37
N LEU A 367 6.01 -4.95 -14.93
CA LEU A 367 6.40 -3.55 -15.08
C LEU A 367 6.15 -2.76 -13.79
N ALA A 368 7.07 -1.85 -13.46
CA ALA A 368 6.97 -1.02 -12.26
C ALA A 368 5.81 0.00 -12.34
N LEU A 369 5.48 0.46 -13.55
CA LEU A 369 4.37 1.38 -13.83
C LEU A 369 3.52 0.85 -14.98
N ALA A 370 2.21 0.88 -14.81
CA ALA A 370 1.27 0.50 -15.87
C ALA A 370 1.52 1.37 -17.13
N PRO A 371 1.80 0.78 -18.31
CA PRO A 371 2.17 1.54 -19.52
C PRO A 371 1.14 2.60 -19.93
N GLY A 372 -0.15 2.32 -19.72
CA GLY A 372 -1.23 3.27 -20.02
C GLY A 372 -1.17 4.56 -19.19
N ALA A 373 -0.51 4.56 -18.03
CA ALA A 373 -0.30 5.77 -17.22
C ALA A 373 0.63 6.79 -17.90
N LEU A 374 1.46 6.34 -18.85
CA LEU A 374 2.33 7.16 -19.69
C LEU A 374 1.87 7.17 -21.15
N GLY A 375 0.60 6.83 -21.40
CA GLY A 375 0.03 6.85 -22.74
C GLY A 375 0.59 5.79 -23.69
N ILE A 376 1.25 4.75 -23.19
CA ILE A 376 1.81 3.67 -23.99
C ILE A 376 0.73 2.60 -24.19
N ASN A 377 0.43 2.29 -25.45
CA ASN A 377 -0.42 1.17 -25.80
C ASN A 377 0.44 -0.11 -25.88
N LEU A 378 0.38 -0.91 -24.82
CA LEU A 378 1.19 -2.12 -24.67
C LEU A 378 0.92 -3.14 -25.80
N GLU A 379 -0.33 -3.27 -26.25
CA GLU A 379 -0.67 -4.18 -27.35
C GLU A 379 -0.03 -3.72 -28.67
N SER A 380 -0.12 -2.42 -28.97
CA SER A 380 0.55 -1.79 -30.11
C SER A 380 2.07 -2.01 -30.08
N LEU A 381 2.69 -1.80 -28.90
CA LEU A 381 4.13 -1.96 -28.72
C LEU A 381 4.58 -3.40 -28.95
N VAL A 382 3.84 -4.39 -28.43
CA VAL A 382 4.17 -5.81 -28.64
C VAL A 382 3.95 -6.21 -30.11
N LYS A 383 2.91 -5.69 -30.78
CA LYS A 383 2.72 -5.87 -32.23
C LYS A 383 3.90 -5.33 -33.03
N GLU A 384 4.42 -4.16 -32.66
CA GLU A 384 5.62 -3.59 -33.26
C GLU A 384 6.85 -4.48 -33.02
N CYS A 385 7.09 -4.94 -31.78
CA CYS A 385 8.18 -5.86 -31.46
C CYS A 385 8.13 -7.14 -32.30
N ARG A 386 6.93 -7.71 -32.49
CA ARG A 386 6.73 -8.91 -33.32
C ARG A 386 7.07 -8.67 -34.77
N ARG A 387 6.66 -7.52 -35.32
CA ARG A 387 6.98 -7.12 -36.70
C ARG A 387 8.48 -7.00 -36.90
N GLU A 388 9.18 -6.38 -35.95
CA GLU A 388 10.65 -6.27 -35.97
C GLU A 388 11.34 -7.64 -35.85
N ALA A 389 10.74 -8.59 -35.13
CA ALA A 389 11.23 -9.96 -35.03
C ALA A 389 10.87 -10.85 -36.25
N GLY A 390 10.25 -10.29 -37.29
CA GLY A 390 9.85 -11.04 -38.49
C GLY A 390 8.70 -12.03 -38.27
N LEU A 391 7.95 -11.92 -37.17
CA LEU A 391 6.83 -12.81 -36.87
C LEU A 391 5.56 -12.37 -37.62
N PRO A 392 4.74 -13.30 -38.13
CA PRO A 392 3.52 -12.96 -38.85
C PRO A 392 2.53 -12.20 -37.96
N SER A 393 1.77 -11.29 -38.59
CA SER A 393 0.68 -10.59 -37.93
C SER A 393 -0.39 -11.58 -37.48
N VAL A 394 -0.92 -11.40 -36.27
CA VAL A 394 -1.90 -12.32 -35.67
C VAL A 394 -3.24 -12.31 -36.43
N ARG A 395 -3.56 -11.22 -37.14
CA ARG A 395 -4.78 -11.07 -37.92
C ARG A 395 -4.50 -10.55 -39.32
N LYS A 396 -5.13 -11.16 -40.32
CA LYS A 396 -5.21 -10.63 -41.69
C LYS A 396 -6.07 -9.35 -41.65
N GLY A 397 -5.48 -8.19 -41.93
CA GLY A 397 -6.18 -6.89 -41.99
C GLY A 397 -5.66 -5.78 -41.06
N ASP A 398 -4.71 -6.06 -40.15
CA ASP A 398 -4.03 -5.04 -39.31
C ASP A 398 -3.04 -4.20 -40.18
N SER A 399 -3.58 -3.43 -41.12
CA SER A 399 -2.80 -2.70 -42.13
C SER A 399 -2.26 -1.35 -41.62
N SER A 400 -2.85 -0.79 -40.55
CA SER A 400 -2.38 0.45 -39.97
C SER A 400 -1.24 0.19 -38.99
N ALA A 401 -0.18 1.00 -39.10
CA ALA A 401 0.89 1.01 -38.11
C ALA A 401 0.26 1.31 -36.74
N PRO A 402 0.44 0.43 -35.73
CA PRO A 402 -0.22 0.60 -34.46
C PRO A 402 0.38 1.81 -33.73
N ILE A 403 -0.46 2.76 -33.31
CA ILE A 403 -0.03 3.90 -32.51
C ILE A 403 0.44 3.36 -31.15
N VAL A 404 1.75 3.38 -30.92
CA VAL A 404 2.38 2.95 -29.66
C VAL A 404 2.22 4.01 -28.59
N LEU A 405 2.58 5.25 -28.91
CA LEU A 405 2.41 6.41 -28.03
C LEU A 405 1.17 7.18 -28.45
N SER A 406 0.16 7.18 -27.57
CA SER A 406 -1.02 8.01 -27.78
C SER A 406 -0.65 9.48 -27.66
N GLU A 407 -1.18 10.31 -28.56
CA GLU A 407 -1.04 11.78 -28.52
C GLU A 407 -1.67 12.33 -27.24
N PHE A 408 -2.87 11.86 -26.93
CA PHE A 408 -3.63 12.29 -25.75
C PHE A 408 -3.63 11.20 -24.67
N TRP A 409 -3.07 11.50 -23.50
CA TRP A 409 -2.91 10.54 -22.42
C TRP A 409 -3.04 11.20 -21.04
N GLY A 410 -3.17 10.38 -19.99
CA GLY A 410 -3.30 10.89 -18.62
C GLY A 410 -4.60 11.66 -18.41
N ARG A 411 -4.52 12.79 -17.71
CA ARG A 411 -5.67 13.69 -17.46
C ARG A 411 -5.74 14.72 -18.59
N ILE A 412 -6.77 14.59 -19.42
CA ILE A 412 -6.90 15.39 -20.65
C ILE A 412 -7.21 16.85 -20.32
N THR A 413 -6.35 17.76 -20.78
CA THR A 413 -6.53 19.22 -20.59
C THR A 413 -7.76 19.72 -21.37
N PRO A 414 -8.35 20.87 -21.00
CA PRO A 414 -9.45 21.47 -21.76
C PRO A 414 -9.06 21.74 -23.23
N GLY A 415 -7.82 22.19 -23.48
CA GLY A 415 -7.32 22.43 -24.83
C GLY A 415 -7.19 21.15 -25.65
N ASP A 416 -6.66 20.07 -25.07
CA ASP A 416 -6.59 18.78 -25.74
C ASP A 416 -7.96 18.16 -25.98
N LYS A 417 -8.88 18.32 -25.02
CA LYS A 417 -10.27 17.91 -25.17
C LYS A 417 -10.92 18.57 -26.38
N ALA A 418 -10.71 19.87 -26.58
CA ALA A 418 -11.21 20.59 -27.76
C ALA A 418 -10.65 20.00 -29.06
N LYS A 419 -9.33 19.75 -29.14
CA LYS A 419 -8.69 19.11 -30.31
C LYS A 419 -9.25 17.72 -30.60
N ILE A 420 -9.48 16.91 -29.56
CA ILE A 420 -10.06 15.57 -29.70
C ILE A 420 -11.50 15.67 -30.24
N ILE A 421 -12.30 16.61 -29.73
CA ILE A 421 -13.68 16.86 -30.20
C ILE A 421 -13.67 17.29 -31.66
N ASP A 422 -12.78 18.20 -32.07
CA ASP A 422 -12.68 18.65 -33.46
C ASP A 422 -12.29 17.51 -34.41
N ARG A 423 -11.37 16.64 -33.97
CA ARG A 423 -11.02 15.41 -34.70
C ARG A 423 -12.22 14.47 -34.81
N ALA A 424 -12.99 14.29 -33.74
CA ALA A 424 -14.20 13.47 -33.75
C ALA A 424 -15.27 14.03 -34.70
N LYS A 425 -15.47 15.35 -34.72
CA LYS A 425 -16.36 16.04 -35.67
C LYS A 425 -15.92 15.82 -37.11
N ALA A 426 -14.63 16.00 -37.39
CA ALA A 426 -14.07 15.81 -38.73
C ALA A 426 -14.30 14.38 -39.25
N ILE A 427 -14.05 13.35 -38.42
CA ILE A 427 -14.25 11.95 -38.82
C ILE A 427 -15.75 11.62 -38.97
N ALA A 428 -16.60 12.09 -38.04
CA ALA A 428 -18.04 11.85 -38.09
C ALA A 428 -18.72 12.47 -39.32
N ARG A 429 -18.21 13.61 -39.82
CA ARG A 429 -18.66 14.21 -41.09
C ARG A 429 -18.36 13.33 -42.30
N VAL A 430 -17.25 12.60 -42.26
CA VAL A 430 -16.82 11.71 -43.36
C VAL A 430 -17.56 10.37 -43.30
N ASP A 431 -17.67 9.78 -42.11
CA ASP A 431 -18.39 8.50 -41.91
C ASP A 431 -19.16 8.49 -40.58
N PRO A 432 -20.49 8.64 -40.59
CA PRO A 432 -21.32 8.57 -39.39
C PRO A 432 -21.22 7.23 -38.64
N ARG A 433 -20.86 6.13 -39.32
CA ARG A 433 -20.68 4.81 -38.68
C ARG A 433 -19.52 4.80 -37.68
N PHE A 434 -18.64 5.81 -37.73
CA PHE A 434 -17.62 6.05 -36.71
C PHE A 434 -18.19 6.06 -35.29
N LEU A 435 -19.40 6.60 -35.10
CA LEU A 435 -20.06 6.67 -33.79
C LEU A 435 -20.59 5.30 -33.32
N SER A 436 -20.76 4.34 -34.23
CA SER A 436 -21.18 2.97 -33.91
C SER A 436 -20.01 2.07 -33.52
N LEU A 437 -18.76 2.53 -33.67
CA LEU A 437 -17.58 1.77 -33.27
C LEU A 437 -17.56 1.51 -31.76
N ASN A 438 -16.90 0.42 -31.36
CA ASN A 438 -16.62 0.21 -29.95
C ASN A 438 -15.84 1.40 -29.38
N TYR A 439 -16.21 1.87 -28.19
CA TYR A 439 -15.64 3.09 -27.59
C TYR A 439 -14.11 3.05 -27.45
N ARG A 440 -13.50 1.89 -27.21
CA ARG A 440 -12.02 1.80 -27.16
C ARG A 440 -11.40 2.08 -28.53
N LEU A 441 -12.00 1.53 -29.58
CA LEU A 441 -11.57 1.74 -30.95
C LEU A 441 -11.81 3.19 -31.38
N PHE A 442 -12.95 3.75 -31.00
CA PHE A 442 -13.28 5.18 -31.17
C PHE A 442 -12.19 6.06 -30.56
N LEU A 443 -11.83 5.86 -29.28
CA LEU A 443 -10.76 6.63 -28.62
C LEU A 443 -9.40 6.45 -29.31
N GLN A 444 -9.05 5.21 -29.70
CA GLN A 444 -7.79 4.93 -30.40
C GLN A 444 -7.68 5.67 -31.74
N LEU A 445 -8.76 5.71 -32.52
CA LEU A 445 -8.81 6.45 -33.79
C LEU A 445 -8.70 7.97 -33.59
N LEU A 446 -9.11 8.47 -32.42
CA LEU A 446 -8.90 9.87 -32.05
C LEU A 446 -7.49 10.15 -31.52
N GLY A 447 -6.63 9.14 -31.39
CA GLY A 447 -5.29 9.27 -30.80
C GLY A 447 -5.29 9.33 -29.27
N VAL A 448 -6.40 8.94 -28.63
CA VAL A 448 -6.59 8.98 -27.18
C VAL A 448 -6.27 7.62 -26.57
N ASN A 449 -5.44 7.61 -25.52
CA ASN A 449 -5.18 6.40 -24.78
C ASN A 449 -6.44 5.93 -24.03
N THR A 450 -6.76 4.64 -24.09
CA THR A 450 -7.93 4.09 -23.38
C THR A 450 -7.82 4.16 -21.85
N ALA A 451 -6.61 4.39 -21.32
CA ALA A 451 -6.36 4.58 -19.89
C ALA A 451 -6.43 6.06 -19.46
N SER A 452 -6.70 6.98 -20.39
CA SER A 452 -6.90 8.39 -20.08
C SER A 452 -8.03 8.59 -19.06
N ILE A 453 -7.85 9.60 -18.21
CA ILE A 453 -8.67 9.87 -17.04
C ILE A 453 -9.50 11.11 -17.31
N GLY A 454 -10.77 11.06 -16.90
CA GLY A 454 -11.62 12.23 -16.89
C GLY A 454 -12.37 12.49 -18.20
N LEU A 455 -12.21 11.67 -19.25
CA LEU A 455 -13.10 11.72 -20.42
C LEU A 455 -14.39 10.92 -20.18
N LEU A 456 -15.50 11.49 -20.61
CA LEU A 456 -16.82 10.88 -20.55
C LEU A 456 -17.43 10.84 -21.95
N PRO A 457 -18.22 9.81 -22.31
CA PRO A 457 -18.92 9.75 -23.59
C PRO A 457 -19.70 11.02 -23.96
N SER A 458 -20.36 11.64 -22.98
CA SER A 458 -21.09 12.91 -23.15
C SER A 458 -20.22 14.05 -23.68
N ASP A 459 -18.91 14.05 -23.36
CA ASP A 459 -17.96 15.07 -23.85
C ASP A 459 -17.84 15.10 -25.38
N PHE A 460 -18.10 13.97 -26.03
CA PHE A 460 -18.06 13.85 -27.48
C PHE A 460 -19.46 14.05 -28.07
N MET A 461 -20.45 13.38 -27.49
CA MET A 461 -21.79 13.32 -28.05
C MET A 461 -22.52 14.65 -28.01
N GLU A 462 -22.34 15.45 -26.95
CA GLU A 462 -22.99 16.76 -26.85
C GLU A 462 -22.50 17.76 -27.92
N PRO A 463 -21.18 18.00 -28.10
CA PRO A 463 -20.69 18.82 -29.21
C PRO A 463 -21.05 18.29 -30.60
N LEU A 464 -21.09 16.97 -30.79
CA LEU A 464 -21.52 16.36 -32.07
C LEU A 464 -23.01 16.60 -32.33
N ARG A 465 -23.86 16.51 -31.31
CA ARG A 465 -25.30 16.82 -31.40
C ARG A 465 -25.55 18.30 -31.71
N GLN A 466 -24.78 19.20 -31.11
CA GLN A 466 -24.85 20.65 -31.39
C GLN A 466 -24.56 20.98 -32.86
N GLU A 467 -23.76 20.16 -33.56
CA GLU A 467 -23.48 20.30 -34.99
C GLU A 467 -24.37 19.43 -35.90
N GLY A 468 -25.36 18.73 -35.34
CA GLY A 468 -26.23 17.83 -36.11
C GLY A 468 -25.53 16.56 -36.63
N LEU A 469 -24.36 16.21 -36.11
CA LEU A 469 -23.58 15.02 -36.50
C LEU A 469 -23.97 13.76 -35.72
N ALA A 470 -24.76 13.90 -34.66
CA ALA A 470 -25.27 12.81 -33.85
C ALA A 470 -26.77 12.97 -33.60
N ALA A 471 -27.47 11.83 -33.47
CA ALA A 471 -28.90 11.83 -33.14
C ALA A 471 -29.16 12.47 -31.77
N PRO A 472 -30.36 13.03 -31.52
CA PRO A 472 -30.73 13.57 -30.21
C PRO A 472 -30.50 12.56 -29.08
N PHE A 473 -30.13 13.06 -27.90
CA PHE A 473 -29.92 12.19 -26.74
C PHE A 473 -31.24 11.53 -26.34
N GLN A 474 -31.24 10.21 -26.27
CA GLN A 474 -32.38 9.41 -25.81
C GLN A 474 -31.96 8.68 -24.55
N ALA A 475 -32.53 9.09 -23.41
CA ALA A 475 -32.33 8.40 -22.14
C ALA A 475 -32.84 6.97 -22.25
N ARG A 476 -32.03 6.01 -21.80
CA ARG A 476 -32.38 4.61 -21.89
C ARG A 476 -33.29 4.21 -20.74
N THR A 477 -34.46 3.67 -21.05
CA THR A 477 -35.41 3.13 -20.08
C THR A 477 -35.38 1.59 -20.11
N GLY A 478 -35.45 0.96 -18.93
CA GLY A 478 -35.59 -0.50 -18.80
C GLY A 478 -34.30 -1.32 -18.76
N TYR A 479 -34.48 -2.65 -18.80
CA TYR A 479 -33.42 -3.66 -18.79
C TYR A 479 -32.98 -3.99 -20.22
N SER A 480 -31.69 -3.90 -20.45
CA SER A 480 -31.07 -4.18 -21.74
C SER A 480 -30.90 -5.68 -21.92
N ALA A 481 -31.34 -6.23 -23.07
CA ALA A 481 -30.93 -7.57 -23.44
C ALA A 481 -29.38 -7.61 -23.52
N PRO A 482 -28.70 -8.61 -22.95
CA PRO A 482 -27.24 -8.66 -22.81
C PRO A 482 -26.47 -8.78 -24.14
N ASN A 483 -27.14 -8.62 -25.30
CA ASN A 483 -26.63 -8.99 -26.61
C ASN A 483 -26.54 -7.83 -27.62
N THR A 484 -26.23 -6.62 -27.17
CA THR A 484 -25.91 -5.53 -28.12
C THR A 484 -24.42 -5.54 -28.46
N ALA A 485 -24.12 -6.12 -29.61
CA ALA A 485 -22.82 -6.04 -30.25
C ALA A 485 -22.35 -4.57 -30.33
N GLY A 486 -21.22 -4.27 -29.69
CA GLY A 486 -20.55 -2.98 -29.71
C GLY A 486 -20.98 -2.01 -28.60
N HIS A 487 -20.18 -1.90 -27.53
CA HIS A 487 -20.27 -0.79 -26.57
C HIS A 487 -19.90 0.53 -27.27
N SER A 488 -20.82 1.10 -28.04
CA SER A 488 -20.63 2.35 -28.79
C SER A 488 -20.56 3.56 -27.88
N VAL A 489 -20.07 4.70 -28.40
CA VAL A 489 -20.01 5.95 -27.62
C VAL A 489 -21.40 6.41 -27.17
N GLN A 490 -22.41 6.30 -28.04
CA GLN A 490 -23.80 6.63 -27.73
C GLN A 490 -24.40 5.71 -26.65
N TYR A 491 -24.14 4.40 -26.76
CA TYR A 491 -24.58 3.44 -25.73
C TYR A 491 -23.95 3.78 -24.38
N LEU A 492 -22.65 4.11 -24.34
CA LEU A 492 -21.99 4.46 -23.09
C LEU A 492 -22.46 5.81 -22.53
N GLU A 493 -22.81 6.80 -23.35
CA GLU A 493 -23.43 8.05 -22.89
C GLU A 493 -24.74 7.79 -22.13
N GLN A 494 -25.56 6.84 -22.59
CA GLN A 494 -26.79 6.45 -21.90
C GLN A 494 -26.51 5.81 -20.53
N VAL A 495 -25.49 4.95 -20.44
CA VAL A 495 -25.07 4.34 -19.17
C VAL A 495 -24.48 5.39 -18.24
N GLU A 496 -23.69 6.32 -18.77
CA GLU A 496 -23.14 7.47 -18.04
C GLU A 496 -24.25 8.31 -17.39
N HIS A 497 -25.31 8.63 -18.14
CA HIS A 497 -26.44 9.38 -17.64
C HIS A 497 -27.12 8.69 -16.45
N ARG A 498 -27.35 7.36 -16.54
CA ARG A 498 -27.91 6.58 -15.42
C ARG A 498 -26.98 6.51 -14.21
N LEU A 499 -25.66 6.43 -14.44
CA LEU A 499 -24.67 6.48 -13.36
C LEU A 499 -24.72 7.80 -12.60
N ARG A 500 -24.81 8.94 -13.31
CA ARG A 500 -24.93 10.27 -12.68
C ARG A 500 -26.20 10.38 -11.84
N GLN A 501 -27.34 9.97 -12.38
CA GLN A 501 -28.61 9.96 -11.64
C GLN A 501 -28.53 9.12 -10.37
N TYR A 502 -28.03 7.89 -10.49
CA TYR A 502 -27.87 7.00 -9.34
C TYR A 502 -26.93 7.58 -8.28
N PHE A 503 -25.80 8.15 -8.68
CA PHE A 503 -24.87 8.77 -7.71
C PHE A 503 -25.47 10.00 -7.04
N ALA A 504 -26.24 10.81 -7.76
CA ALA A 504 -26.96 11.95 -7.19
C ALA A 504 -28.01 11.49 -6.16
N GLU A 505 -28.76 10.43 -6.47
CA GLU A 505 -29.78 9.85 -5.57
C GLU A 505 -29.18 9.21 -4.31
N GLN A 506 -28.06 8.49 -4.43
CA GLN A 506 -27.43 7.81 -3.30
C GLN A 506 -26.63 8.77 -2.38
N GLY A 507 -26.20 9.91 -2.92
CA GLY A 507 -25.25 10.82 -2.30
C GLY A 507 -23.80 10.29 -2.29
N TYR A 508 -22.85 11.22 -2.18
CA TYR A 508 -21.41 10.93 -2.34
C TYR A 508 -20.86 9.82 -1.43
N GLN A 509 -21.24 9.79 -0.14
CA GLN A 509 -20.69 8.82 0.81
C GLN A 509 -21.07 7.38 0.45
N ASN A 510 -22.35 7.14 0.13
CA ASN A 510 -22.82 5.83 -0.29
C ASN A 510 -22.28 5.48 -1.68
N ALA A 511 -22.34 6.43 -2.62
CA ALA A 511 -21.87 6.27 -3.99
C ALA A 511 -20.36 5.93 -4.06
N SER A 512 -19.53 6.52 -3.19
CA SER A 512 -18.10 6.23 -3.12
C SER A 512 -17.79 4.86 -2.50
N ALA A 513 -18.60 4.40 -1.53
CA ALA A 513 -18.45 3.10 -0.90
C ALA A 513 -18.90 1.93 -1.80
N THR A 514 -19.94 2.12 -2.62
CA THR A 514 -20.47 1.07 -3.51
C THR A 514 -19.49 0.72 -4.63
N ARG A 515 -19.39 -0.55 -5.06
CA ARG A 515 -18.54 -0.88 -6.21
C ARG A 515 -19.24 -0.51 -7.51
N LEU A 516 -18.50 0.09 -8.45
CA LEU A 516 -19.05 0.49 -9.75
C LEU A 516 -19.61 -0.70 -10.54
N ASP A 517 -18.99 -1.89 -10.41
CA ASP A 517 -19.48 -3.11 -11.06
C ASP A 517 -20.89 -3.48 -10.56
N ASP A 518 -21.17 -3.27 -9.26
CA ASP A 518 -22.48 -3.58 -8.66
C ASP A 518 -23.53 -2.54 -9.09
N VAL A 519 -23.15 -1.25 -9.14
CA VAL A 519 -24.03 -0.16 -9.62
C VAL A 519 -24.46 -0.39 -11.06
N VAL A 520 -23.53 -0.77 -11.95
CA VAL A 520 -23.87 -1.06 -13.35
C VAL A 520 -24.81 -2.27 -13.45
N GLN A 521 -24.68 -3.26 -12.57
CA GLN A 521 -25.58 -4.41 -12.53
C GLN A 521 -27.00 -4.05 -12.06
N THR A 522 -27.18 -3.08 -11.16
CA THR A 522 -28.53 -2.67 -10.74
C THR A 522 -29.34 -2.07 -11.90
N PHE A 523 -28.66 -1.58 -12.95
CA PHE A 523 -29.28 -1.10 -14.18
C PHE A 523 -29.61 -2.21 -15.19
N GLY A 524 -29.19 -3.46 -14.92
CA GLY A 524 -29.30 -4.57 -15.87
C GLY A 524 -28.14 -4.65 -16.87
N GLU A 525 -27.08 -3.87 -16.70
CA GLU A 525 -25.94 -3.85 -17.63
C GLU A 525 -24.87 -4.88 -17.23
N ALA A 526 -24.08 -5.32 -18.21
CA ALA A 526 -23.01 -6.27 -17.97
C ALA A 526 -21.89 -5.66 -17.11
N ARG A 527 -21.30 -6.43 -16.19
CA ARG A 527 -20.18 -5.98 -15.33
C ARG A 527 -19.02 -5.39 -16.10
N LEU A 528 -18.77 -5.86 -17.33
CA LEU A 528 -17.69 -5.35 -18.19
C LEU A 528 -17.88 -3.87 -18.54
N VAL A 529 -19.10 -3.36 -18.58
CA VAL A 529 -19.41 -1.95 -18.89
C VAL A 529 -18.83 -1.02 -17.82
N ALA A 530 -18.80 -1.44 -16.55
CA ALA A 530 -18.20 -0.67 -15.48
C ALA A 530 -16.72 -0.34 -15.75
N SER A 531 -16.00 -1.20 -16.49
CA SER A 531 -14.59 -0.97 -16.81
C SER A 531 -14.31 0.31 -17.61
N TYR A 532 -15.28 0.78 -18.40
CA TYR A 532 -15.17 2.04 -19.16
C TYR A 532 -15.22 3.28 -18.27
N PHE A 533 -15.89 3.18 -17.11
CA PHE A 533 -16.11 4.30 -16.20
C PHE A 533 -15.20 4.27 -14.97
N LYS A 534 -14.41 3.20 -14.74
CA LYS A 534 -13.52 3.08 -13.57
C LYS A 534 -12.55 4.27 -13.46
N LYS A 535 -12.02 4.76 -14.59
CA LYS A 535 -11.09 5.89 -14.63
C LYS A 535 -11.78 7.25 -14.53
N SER A 536 -13.02 7.36 -14.98
CA SER A 536 -13.79 8.61 -14.92
C SER A 536 -14.73 8.67 -13.71
N ARG A 537 -14.64 7.69 -12.79
CA ARG A 537 -15.52 7.59 -11.61
C ARG A 537 -15.46 8.81 -10.71
N ALA A 538 -14.27 9.37 -10.49
CA ALA A 538 -14.11 10.55 -9.67
C ALA A 538 -14.82 11.77 -10.28
N ARG A 539 -14.77 11.90 -11.61
CA ARG A 539 -15.53 12.92 -12.34
C ARG A 539 -17.03 12.69 -12.24
N LEU A 540 -17.51 11.44 -12.38
CA LEU A 540 -18.93 11.12 -12.21
C LEU A 540 -19.44 11.50 -10.81
N HIS A 541 -18.64 11.27 -9.76
CA HIS A 541 -18.98 11.70 -8.41
C HIS A 541 -19.01 13.22 -8.27
N ALA A 542 -18.07 13.93 -8.88
CA ALA A 542 -18.03 15.39 -8.86
C ALA A 542 -19.24 15.99 -9.58
N ASP A 543 -19.57 15.47 -10.76
CA ASP A 543 -20.73 15.90 -11.56
C ASP A 543 -22.07 15.60 -10.83
N ALA A 544 -22.13 14.51 -10.06
CA ALA A 544 -23.34 14.07 -9.35
C ALA A 544 -23.53 14.71 -7.96
N SER A 545 -22.50 15.34 -7.39
CA SER A 545 -22.55 15.98 -6.06
C SER A 545 -21.84 17.35 -6.08
N PRO A 546 -22.26 18.27 -6.96
CA PRO A 546 -21.57 19.54 -7.19
C PRO A 546 -21.38 20.37 -5.91
N GLU A 547 -22.30 20.29 -4.95
CA GLU A 547 -22.24 20.99 -3.66
C GLU A 547 -20.99 20.65 -2.82
N LEU A 548 -20.42 19.46 -3.00
CA LEU A 548 -19.19 19.05 -2.30
C LEU A 548 -17.92 19.52 -3.01
N PHE A 549 -18.03 19.81 -4.31
CA PHE A 549 -16.90 20.10 -5.19
C PHE A 549 -16.86 21.54 -5.68
N ILE A 550 -17.84 22.36 -5.29
CA ILE A 550 -17.90 23.81 -5.54
C ILE A 550 -17.40 24.59 -4.30
N SER A 551 -16.88 25.79 -4.55
CA SER A 551 -16.45 26.78 -3.54
C SER A 551 -17.52 27.01 -2.46
N PRO A 552 -17.18 27.09 -1.16
CA PRO A 552 -15.86 27.42 -0.60
C PRO A 552 -14.94 26.21 -0.30
N ASN A 553 -15.37 24.99 -0.59
CA ASN A 553 -14.65 23.79 -0.13
C ASN A 553 -13.46 23.41 -1.03
N ILE A 554 -13.48 23.79 -2.30
CA ILE A 554 -12.44 23.51 -3.28
C ILE A 554 -12.02 24.82 -3.92
N ASP A 555 -10.73 25.13 -3.82
CA ASP A 555 -10.17 26.34 -4.40
C ASP A 555 -9.37 26.05 -5.68
N ILE A 556 -8.75 24.87 -5.85
CA ILE A 556 -8.01 24.52 -7.07
C ILE A 556 -8.84 23.59 -7.96
N PHE A 557 -9.10 24.00 -9.20
CA PHE A 557 -9.92 23.27 -10.19
C PHE A 557 -9.40 23.50 -11.61
N ASN A 558 -9.88 22.72 -12.58
CA ASN A 558 -9.49 22.77 -14.01
C ASN A 558 -7.99 22.50 -14.27
N GLU A 559 -7.40 23.22 -15.21
CA GLU A 559 -5.98 23.15 -15.57
C GLU A 559 -5.15 23.90 -14.56
N VAL A 560 -4.22 23.19 -13.94
CA VAL A 560 -3.43 23.65 -12.81
C VAL A 560 -2.20 24.38 -13.32
N SER A 561 -2.05 25.64 -12.91
CA SER A 561 -0.83 26.43 -13.16
C SER A 561 0.38 25.84 -12.43
N SER A 562 1.60 26.27 -12.80
CA SER A 562 2.82 25.80 -12.12
C SER A 562 2.84 26.10 -10.61
N GLU A 563 2.26 27.24 -10.24
CA GLU A 563 2.08 27.73 -8.88
C GLU A 563 1.09 26.85 -8.13
N GLU A 564 -0.09 26.60 -8.70
CA GLU A 564 -1.09 25.71 -8.11
C GLU A 564 -0.58 24.27 -8.01
N ALA A 565 0.21 23.79 -8.97
CA ALA A 565 0.81 22.45 -8.92
C ALA A 565 1.70 22.29 -7.68
N ARG A 566 2.52 23.30 -7.37
CA ARG A 566 3.32 23.33 -6.13
C ARG A 566 2.46 23.33 -4.88
N VAL A 567 1.37 24.08 -4.88
CA VAL A 567 0.39 24.06 -3.77
C VAL A 567 -0.22 22.67 -3.61
N VAL A 568 -0.67 22.03 -4.70
CA VAL A 568 -1.21 20.67 -4.69
C VAL A 568 -0.19 19.68 -4.08
N MET A 569 1.07 19.73 -4.50
CA MET A 569 2.14 18.89 -3.93
C MET A 569 2.32 19.11 -2.43
N SER A 570 2.47 20.37 -2.01
CA SER A 570 2.66 20.74 -0.60
C SER A 570 1.50 20.28 0.26
N ARG A 571 0.26 20.47 -0.21
CA ARG A 571 -0.95 20.04 0.51
C ARG A 571 -1.06 18.51 0.59
N ILE A 572 -0.78 17.78 -0.49
CA ILE A 572 -0.78 16.31 -0.46
C ILE A 572 0.30 15.80 0.51
N VAL A 573 1.53 16.31 0.45
CA VAL A 573 2.61 15.85 1.35
C VAL A 573 2.31 16.17 2.81
N LYS A 574 1.75 17.36 3.10
CA LYS A 574 1.24 17.71 4.43
C LYS A 574 0.16 16.74 4.86
N PHE A 575 -0.82 16.47 4.00
CA PHE A 575 -1.88 15.50 4.27
C PHE A 575 -1.31 14.11 4.48
N MET A 576 -0.23 13.71 3.81
CA MET A 576 0.34 12.39 4.00
C MET A 576 1.08 12.22 5.34
N GLU A 577 1.43 13.31 6.05
CA GLU A 577 2.19 13.23 7.31
C GLU A 577 3.46 12.38 7.17
N VAL A 578 4.32 12.72 6.20
CA VAL A 578 5.55 11.96 5.89
C VAL A 578 6.46 11.73 7.10
N ASN A 579 6.43 12.63 8.09
CA ASN A 579 7.19 12.53 9.34
C ASN A 579 6.63 11.47 10.31
N ASN A 580 5.40 10.99 10.11
CA ASN A 580 4.77 9.94 10.89
C ASN A 580 4.46 8.74 9.99
N PHE A 581 5.40 7.80 9.90
CA PHE A 581 5.30 6.65 8.99
C PHE A 581 4.02 5.81 9.15
N SER A 582 3.49 5.69 10.37
CA SER A 582 2.23 4.96 10.62
C SER A 582 1.03 5.69 10.00
N ALA A 583 0.94 7.01 10.24
CA ALA A 583 -0.10 7.84 9.64
C ALA A 583 0.05 7.89 8.12
N PHE A 584 1.26 8.09 7.62
CA PHE A 584 1.61 8.05 6.21
C PHE A 584 1.16 6.76 5.55
N ARG A 585 1.51 5.60 6.09
CA ARG A 585 1.11 4.30 5.53
C ARG A 585 -0.40 4.12 5.53
N LYS A 586 -1.10 4.59 6.56
CA LYS A 586 -2.57 4.59 6.60
C LYS A 586 -3.16 5.47 5.49
N ARG A 587 -2.64 6.68 5.32
CA ARG A 587 -3.10 7.68 4.33
C ARG A 587 -2.76 7.31 2.89
N LEU A 588 -1.66 6.58 2.69
CA LEU A 588 -1.24 6.07 1.37
C LEU A 588 -2.25 5.08 0.75
N ASN A 589 -3.09 4.44 1.56
CA ASN A 589 -4.16 3.57 1.09
C ASN A 589 -5.47 4.32 0.75
N PHE A 590 -5.53 5.64 0.94
CA PHE A 590 -6.70 6.42 0.55
C PHE A 590 -6.79 6.49 -0.98
N ASP A 591 -8.02 6.60 -1.49
CA ASP A 591 -8.23 6.92 -2.90
C ASP A 591 -7.62 8.30 -3.21
N PRO A 592 -6.77 8.44 -4.24
CA PRO A 592 -6.13 9.71 -4.55
C PRO A 592 -7.12 10.86 -4.76
N ASN A 593 -8.31 10.61 -5.32
CA ASN A 593 -9.31 11.65 -5.55
C ASN A 593 -9.97 12.10 -4.25
N GLU A 594 -10.16 11.19 -3.30
CA GLU A 594 -10.61 11.53 -1.95
C GLU A 594 -9.54 12.33 -1.18
N VAL A 595 -8.26 12.03 -1.39
CA VAL A 595 -7.18 12.87 -0.85
C VAL A 595 -7.24 14.28 -1.45
N LEU A 596 -7.35 14.42 -2.78
CA LEU A 596 -7.48 15.72 -3.45
C LEU A 596 -8.63 16.54 -2.86
N ARG A 597 -9.81 15.93 -2.73
CA ARG A 597 -10.99 16.59 -2.12
C ARG A 597 -10.71 17.07 -0.69
N ARG A 598 -10.06 16.24 0.14
CA ARG A 598 -9.69 16.61 1.53
C ARG A 598 -8.64 17.72 1.60
N VAL A 599 -7.83 17.87 0.56
CA VAL A 599 -6.87 18.97 0.44
C VAL A 599 -7.40 20.15 -0.39
N LYS A 600 -8.73 20.25 -0.54
CA LYS A 600 -9.43 21.33 -1.26
C LYS A 600 -9.08 21.44 -2.76
N VAL A 601 -8.72 20.32 -3.37
CA VAL A 601 -8.38 20.23 -4.80
C VAL A 601 -9.44 19.40 -5.52
N HIS A 602 -9.91 19.90 -6.66
CA HIS A 602 -10.90 19.19 -7.45
C HIS A 602 -10.31 17.87 -7.99
N PRO A 603 -11.02 16.74 -7.91
CA PRO A 603 -10.48 15.46 -8.34
C PRO A 603 -10.29 15.36 -9.86
N SER A 604 -10.83 16.29 -10.64
CA SER A 604 -10.72 16.36 -12.10
C SER A 604 -9.71 17.41 -12.59
N ILE A 605 -8.77 17.84 -11.74
CA ILE A 605 -7.68 18.72 -12.19
C ILE A 605 -6.87 18.10 -13.34
N THR A 606 -6.30 18.95 -14.17
CA THR A 606 -5.42 18.62 -15.32
C THR A 606 -4.12 19.40 -15.20
N GLY A 607 -3.09 19.07 -16.00
CA GLY A 607 -1.75 19.67 -15.88
C GLY A 607 -0.91 19.12 -14.71
N PHE A 608 -1.50 18.28 -13.86
CA PHE A 608 -0.83 17.60 -12.74
C PHE A 608 -1.11 16.09 -12.77
N ASN A 609 -0.06 15.27 -12.92
CA ASN A 609 -0.20 13.81 -12.95
C ASN A 609 -0.29 13.23 -11.53
N VAL A 610 -1.52 13.25 -10.99
CA VAL A 610 -1.85 12.76 -9.64
C VAL A 610 -1.43 11.30 -9.48
N GLU A 611 -1.72 10.47 -10.47
CA GLU A 611 -1.50 9.03 -10.42
C GLU A 611 0.00 8.69 -10.33
N PHE A 612 0.82 9.39 -11.12
CA PHE A 612 2.28 9.23 -11.06
C PHE A 612 2.85 9.74 -9.73
N PHE A 613 2.39 10.91 -9.25
CA PHE A 613 2.84 11.47 -7.98
C PHE A 613 2.57 10.52 -6.79
N PHE A 614 1.35 10.00 -6.68
CA PHE A 614 1.01 9.00 -5.66
C PHE A 614 1.75 7.67 -5.88
N GLY A 615 1.96 7.26 -7.13
CA GLY A 615 2.76 6.09 -7.48
C GLY A 615 4.19 6.21 -6.97
N LYS A 616 4.82 7.38 -7.17
CA LYS A 616 6.18 7.67 -6.71
C LYS A 616 6.27 7.73 -5.19
N LEU A 617 5.30 8.36 -4.51
CA LEU A 617 5.21 8.31 -3.05
C LEU A 617 5.07 6.88 -2.52
N ARG A 618 4.26 6.03 -3.16
CA ARG A 618 4.18 4.60 -2.80
C ARG A 618 5.50 3.89 -3.02
N ASN A 619 6.16 4.13 -4.14
CA ASN A 619 7.45 3.52 -4.42
C ASN A 619 8.48 3.90 -3.37
N LEU A 620 8.59 5.19 -3.03
CA LEU A 620 9.46 5.65 -1.94
C LEU A 620 9.12 4.93 -0.62
N ALA A 621 7.83 4.85 -0.27
CA ALA A 621 7.40 4.15 0.94
C ALA A 621 7.81 2.67 1.01
N PHE A 622 7.74 1.96 -0.13
CA PHE A 622 8.04 0.52 -0.20
C PHE A 622 9.52 0.22 -0.40
N SER A 623 10.27 1.12 -1.04
CA SER A 623 11.72 1.00 -1.25
C SER A 623 12.54 1.49 -0.05
N THR A 624 11.99 2.39 0.77
CA THR A 624 12.66 2.89 1.97
C THR A 624 12.79 1.79 3.02
N GLN A 625 14.03 1.46 3.38
CA GLN A 625 14.33 0.47 4.43
C GLN A 625 13.96 0.99 5.83
N TYR A 626 14.35 2.23 6.14
CA TYR A 626 14.11 2.84 7.46
C TYR A 626 13.08 3.96 7.36
N SER A 627 11.99 3.83 8.11
CA SER A 627 10.89 4.79 8.11
C SER A 627 11.30 6.24 8.41
N ARG A 628 12.42 6.45 9.11
CA ARG A 628 12.97 7.77 9.45
C ARG A 628 13.62 8.49 8.26
N ASP A 629 14.00 7.76 7.21
CA ASP A 629 14.66 8.31 6.03
C ASP A 629 13.64 8.77 4.98
N LEU A 630 12.37 8.37 5.13
CA LEU A 630 11.29 8.70 4.20
C LEU A 630 11.09 10.21 3.99
N PRO A 631 11.06 11.07 5.04
CA PRO A 631 10.94 12.51 4.85
C PRO A 631 12.04 13.07 3.94
N GLY A 632 13.31 12.77 4.21
CA GLY A 632 14.43 13.25 3.39
C GLY A 632 14.43 12.70 1.95
N LEU A 633 13.84 11.52 1.71
CA LEU A 633 13.60 11.01 0.36
C LEU A 633 12.49 11.76 -0.37
N VAL A 634 11.41 12.11 0.33
CA VAL A 634 10.33 12.94 -0.22
C VAL A 634 10.84 14.36 -0.49
N ASP A 635 11.64 14.93 0.40
CA ASP A 635 12.21 16.27 0.22
C ASP A 635 13.15 16.31 -1.00
N ARG A 636 14.04 15.31 -1.16
CA ARG A 636 14.86 15.18 -2.37
C ARG A 636 14.04 15.02 -3.65
N MET A 637 12.93 14.28 -3.59
CA MET A 637 12.02 14.17 -4.73
C MET A 637 11.41 15.52 -5.11
N LEU A 638 11.19 16.41 -4.14
CA LEU A 638 10.57 17.72 -4.31
C LEU A 638 11.59 18.85 -4.57
N GLU A 639 12.89 18.60 -4.44
CA GLU A 639 13.96 19.61 -4.48
C GLU A 639 13.94 20.47 -5.75
N ALA A 640 13.65 19.87 -6.91
CA ALA A 640 13.54 20.60 -8.18
C ALA A 640 12.37 21.62 -8.23
N TRP A 641 11.44 21.55 -7.28
CA TRP A 641 10.23 22.37 -7.23
C TRP A 641 10.22 23.39 -6.10
N PHE A 642 11.10 23.23 -5.11
CA PHE A 642 11.11 24.05 -3.91
C PHE A 642 12.53 24.45 -3.52
N THR A 643 12.74 25.75 -3.33
CA THR A 643 13.98 26.28 -2.80
C THR A 643 13.92 26.23 -1.26
N ASN A 644 15.01 25.78 -0.62
CA ASN A 644 15.14 25.73 0.85
C ASN A 644 15.87 26.95 1.45
N THR A 645 16.57 27.73 0.64
CA THR A 645 17.23 28.98 1.07
C THR A 645 16.95 30.07 0.06
N ILE A 646 16.63 31.28 0.51
CA ILE A 646 16.30 32.39 -0.39
C ILE A 646 16.91 33.71 0.11
N SER A 647 17.33 34.56 -0.82
CA SER A 647 17.74 35.95 -0.52
C SER A 647 16.53 36.87 -0.38
N TRP A 648 16.67 37.98 0.34
CA TRP A 648 15.59 38.96 0.48
C TRP A 648 15.03 39.47 -0.85
N ASP A 649 15.91 39.81 -1.81
CA ASP A 649 15.49 40.37 -3.11
C ASP A 649 14.70 39.35 -3.94
N ASP A 650 15.19 38.11 -4.04
CA ASP A 650 14.47 37.00 -4.68
C ASP A 650 13.11 36.77 -4.02
N LEU A 651 13.03 36.78 -2.68
CA LEU A 651 11.77 36.63 -1.97
C LEU A 651 10.77 37.75 -2.32
N GLY A 652 11.23 39.01 -2.30
CA GLY A 652 10.42 40.17 -2.65
C GLY A 652 9.89 40.09 -4.09
N ASN A 653 10.76 39.72 -5.04
CA ASN A 653 10.39 39.58 -6.45
C ASN A 653 9.35 38.47 -6.65
N ARG A 654 9.57 37.28 -6.08
CA ARG A 654 8.61 36.17 -6.21
C ARG A 654 7.25 36.47 -5.60
N VAL A 655 7.21 37.16 -4.45
CA VAL A 655 5.95 37.60 -3.83
C VAL A 655 5.25 38.61 -4.72
N LYS A 656 5.98 39.63 -5.21
CA LYS A 656 5.45 40.64 -6.13
C LYS A 656 4.86 40.02 -7.39
N ASP A 657 5.62 39.16 -8.06
CA ASP A 657 5.19 38.48 -9.28
C ASP A 657 3.93 37.64 -9.04
N PHE A 658 3.86 36.92 -7.91
CA PHE A 658 2.71 36.09 -7.58
C PHE A 658 1.47 36.93 -7.24
N VAL A 659 1.62 38.02 -6.48
CA VAL A 659 0.53 38.95 -6.17
C VAL A 659 -0.02 39.59 -7.42
N GLN A 660 0.84 39.98 -8.36
CA GLN A 660 0.41 40.55 -9.65
C GLN A 660 -0.31 39.51 -10.53
N LYS A 661 0.19 38.28 -10.58
CA LYS A 661 -0.37 37.21 -11.42
C LYS A 661 -1.69 36.64 -10.87
N SER A 662 -1.85 36.55 -9.56
CA SER A 662 -2.98 35.81 -8.94
C SER A 662 -3.44 36.42 -7.61
N PRO A 663 -3.89 37.69 -7.58
CA PRO A 663 -4.21 38.40 -6.35
C PRO A 663 -5.34 37.72 -5.54
N MET A 664 -6.36 37.17 -6.21
CA MET A 664 -7.45 36.45 -5.54
C MET A 664 -6.98 35.19 -4.79
N ARG A 665 -5.95 34.50 -5.31
CA ARG A 665 -5.36 33.33 -4.63
C ARG A 665 -4.62 33.76 -3.38
N VAL A 666 -3.82 34.82 -3.48
CA VAL A 666 -3.06 35.35 -2.35
C VAL A 666 -3.96 35.71 -1.17
N MET A 667 -5.12 36.32 -1.43
CA MET A 667 -6.06 36.71 -0.37
C MET A 667 -6.80 35.53 0.30
N THR A 668 -6.88 34.37 -0.37
CA THR A 668 -7.67 33.22 0.09
C THR A 668 -6.82 32.07 0.59
N TRP A 669 -5.55 32.00 0.19
CA TRP A 669 -4.64 30.92 0.52
C TRP A 669 -3.94 31.11 1.86
N SER A 670 -3.62 29.97 2.49
CA SER A 670 -2.84 29.99 3.72
C SER A 670 -1.39 30.43 3.46
N PRO A 671 -0.66 30.96 4.46
CA PRO A 671 0.75 31.32 4.28
C PRO A 671 1.61 30.17 3.73
N ARG A 672 1.30 28.92 4.11
CA ARG A 672 1.97 27.72 3.58
C ARG A 672 1.69 27.48 2.11
N ASP A 673 0.46 27.72 1.66
CA ASP A 673 0.10 27.61 0.25
C ASP A 673 0.75 28.73 -0.56
N ILE A 674 0.79 29.96 -0.03
CA ILE A 674 1.50 31.09 -0.66
C ILE A 674 2.98 30.75 -0.83
N MET A 675 3.67 30.28 0.22
CA MET A 675 5.06 29.84 0.15
C MET A 675 5.26 28.75 -0.93
N ALA A 676 4.38 27.76 -0.97
CA ALA A 676 4.47 26.71 -1.98
C ALA A 676 4.27 27.27 -3.41
N ALA A 677 3.31 28.17 -3.60
CA ALA A 677 3.01 28.80 -4.87
C ALA A 677 4.24 29.55 -5.44
N ILE A 678 4.98 30.26 -4.58
CA ILE A 678 6.22 30.97 -4.94
C ILE A 678 7.48 30.06 -4.97
N GLY A 679 7.30 28.74 -4.89
CA GLY A 679 8.42 27.80 -5.03
C GLY A 679 9.30 27.68 -3.81
N LEU A 680 8.76 27.90 -2.61
CA LEU A 680 9.46 27.77 -1.34
C LEU A 680 8.97 26.58 -0.54
N SER A 681 9.92 25.81 0.00
CA SER A 681 9.61 24.77 0.98
C SER A 681 9.03 25.37 2.25
N TRP A 682 8.23 24.61 2.99
CA TRP A 682 7.75 25.06 4.31
C TRP A 682 8.89 25.26 5.31
N GLU A 683 10.07 24.69 5.08
CA GLU A 683 11.24 24.83 5.96
C GLU A 683 12.25 25.85 5.44
N THR A 684 11.87 26.66 4.45
CA THR A 684 12.77 27.64 3.82
C THR A 684 13.32 28.64 4.84
N THR A 685 14.62 28.90 4.78
CA THR A 685 15.28 29.96 5.52
C THR A 685 15.67 31.14 4.63
N LEU A 686 15.47 32.34 5.14
CA LEU A 686 15.84 33.61 4.54
C LEU A 686 17.26 34.00 4.95
N ASN A 687 18.11 34.25 3.96
CA ASN A 687 19.45 34.79 4.16
C ASN A 687 19.36 36.32 4.25
N VAL A 688 19.60 36.87 5.44
CA VAL A 688 19.60 38.31 5.71
C VAL A 688 21.04 38.78 5.80
N ALA A 689 21.44 39.75 4.97
CA ALA A 689 22.83 40.23 4.89
C ALA A 689 23.42 40.72 6.24
N VAL A 690 22.56 41.09 7.19
CA VAL A 690 22.94 41.67 8.50
C VAL A 690 23.01 40.60 9.61
N SER A 691 22.56 39.36 9.36
CA SER A 691 22.46 38.30 10.37
C SER A 691 23.10 37.02 9.87
N ASP A 692 24.13 36.54 10.59
CA ASP A 692 24.81 35.28 10.27
C ASP A 692 23.90 34.05 10.41
N THR A 693 22.81 34.15 11.19
CA THR A 693 21.83 33.08 11.33
C THR A 693 20.68 33.25 10.31
N PRO A 694 20.45 32.27 9.42
CA PRO A 694 19.30 32.27 8.52
C PRO A 694 17.98 32.29 9.30
N GLN A 695 17.02 33.10 8.86
CA GLN A 695 15.72 33.21 9.53
C GLN A 695 14.67 32.29 8.88
N PRO A 696 14.02 31.38 9.61
CA PRO A 696 13.01 30.50 9.03
C PRO A 696 11.75 31.28 8.63
N LEU A 697 11.34 31.19 7.37
CA LEU A 697 10.18 31.95 6.83
C LEU A 697 8.83 31.45 7.34
N ASN A 698 8.77 30.21 7.84
CA ASN A 698 7.56 29.64 8.44
C ASN A 698 7.29 30.13 9.86
N ARG A 699 8.20 30.93 10.45
CA ARG A 699 8.03 31.58 11.74
C ARG A 699 8.04 33.09 11.53
N GLY A 700 6.91 33.73 11.80
CA GLY A 700 6.76 35.20 11.74
C GLY A 700 5.85 35.68 10.62
N GLN A 701 5.77 37.00 10.46
CA GLN A 701 4.84 37.68 9.56
C GLN A 701 5.48 38.16 8.24
N ILE A 702 6.73 37.76 7.94
CA ILE A 702 7.50 38.30 6.79
C ILE A 702 6.73 38.15 5.47
N ILE A 703 6.23 36.95 5.16
CA ILE A 703 5.46 36.68 3.94
C ILE A 703 4.18 37.51 3.92
N GLU A 704 3.47 37.58 5.04
CA GLU A 704 2.20 38.29 5.18
C GLU A 704 2.39 39.81 5.00
N THR A 705 3.46 40.38 5.57
CA THR A 705 3.81 41.81 5.41
C THR A 705 4.18 42.13 3.97
N LEU A 706 4.98 41.30 3.31
CA LEU A 706 5.32 41.50 1.89
C LEU A 706 4.08 41.40 1.00
N VAL A 707 3.22 40.41 1.24
CA VAL A 707 1.95 40.25 0.55
C VAL A 707 1.05 41.49 0.75
N ALA A 708 0.90 41.97 1.99
CA ALA A 708 0.08 43.14 2.27
C ALA A 708 0.62 44.40 1.57
N LYS A 709 1.94 44.59 1.55
CA LYS A 709 2.60 45.68 0.84
C LYS A 709 2.31 45.64 -0.66
N GLU A 710 2.49 44.47 -1.30
CA GLU A 710 2.28 44.33 -2.73
C GLU A 710 0.79 44.42 -3.11
N LEU A 711 -0.12 43.89 -2.29
CA LEU A 711 -1.58 44.05 -2.47
C LEU A 711 -1.99 45.53 -2.37
N LYS A 712 -1.44 46.26 -1.40
CA LYS A 712 -1.66 47.72 -1.28
C LYS A 712 -1.16 48.45 -2.54
N SER A 713 -0.04 48.03 -3.11
CA SER A 713 0.50 48.62 -4.35
C SER A 713 -0.35 48.33 -5.59
N LEU A 714 -1.14 47.25 -5.54
CA LEU A 714 -2.03 46.81 -6.62
C LEU A 714 -3.42 47.46 -6.52
N HIS A 715 -3.86 47.83 -5.33
CA HIS A 715 -5.14 48.49 -5.10
C HIS A 715 -5.24 49.81 -5.89
N GLY A 716 -6.32 49.98 -6.66
CA GLY A 716 -6.58 51.11 -7.54
C GLY A 716 -6.05 50.96 -8.96
N LYS A 717 -5.33 49.86 -9.26
CA LYS A 717 -4.88 49.50 -10.61
C LYS A 717 -5.74 48.39 -11.25
N GLY A 718 -6.63 47.77 -10.47
CA GLY A 718 -7.42 46.59 -10.87
C GLY A 718 -8.85 46.91 -11.31
N SER A 719 -9.66 45.85 -11.42
CA SER A 719 -11.12 46.02 -11.52
C SER A 719 -11.68 46.45 -10.17
N LYS A 720 -12.80 47.18 -10.16
CA LYS A 720 -13.46 47.62 -8.93
C LYS A 720 -13.74 46.45 -7.96
N GLU A 721 -14.16 45.30 -8.48
CA GLU A 721 -14.39 44.08 -7.69
C GLU A 721 -13.11 43.58 -7.01
N LEU A 722 -11.98 43.63 -7.73
CA LEU A 722 -10.69 43.25 -7.19
C LEU A 722 -10.22 44.25 -6.13
N ASP A 723 -10.38 45.55 -6.37
CA ASP A 723 -10.01 46.60 -5.42
C ASP A 723 -10.84 46.50 -4.13
N ASP A 724 -12.15 46.30 -4.25
CA ASP A 724 -13.06 46.09 -3.11
C ASP A 724 -12.65 44.84 -2.31
N ALA A 725 -12.28 43.74 -2.99
CA ALA A 725 -11.80 42.53 -2.36
C ALA A 725 -10.45 42.74 -1.65
N ILE A 726 -9.51 43.46 -2.27
CA ILE A 726 -8.21 43.82 -1.67
C ILE A 726 -8.41 44.68 -0.43
N ALA A 727 -9.25 45.73 -0.51
CA ALA A 727 -9.57 46.60 0.61
C ALA A 727 -10.20 45.81 1.77
N GLN A 728 -11.16 44.93 1.47
CA GLN A 728 -11.79 44.07 2.46
C GLN A 728 -10.78 43.10 3.10
N HIS A 729 -9.88 42.50 2.32
CA HIS A 729 -8.87 41.58 2.81
C HIS A 729 -7.83 42.29 3.70
N LEU A 730 -7.32 43.46 3.27
CA LEU A 730 -6.36 44.26 4.03
C LEU A 730 -6.95 44.76 5.35
N LYS A 731 -8.22 45.16 5.33
CA LYS A 731 -8.94 45.56 6.54
C LYS A 731 -9.19 44.39 7.49
N SER A 732 -9.66 43.25 6.98
CA SER A 732 -10.02 42.10 7.83
C SER A 732 -8.81 41.34 8.38
N THR A 733 -7.74 41.21 7.60
CA THR A 733 -6.57 40.39 7.96
C THR A 733 -5.50 41.21 8.68
N TYR A 734 -5.30 42.48 8.26
CA TYR A 734 -4.19 43.32 8.76
C TYR A 734 -4.67 44.56 9.53
N ASN A 735 -5.99 44.76 9.69
CA ASN A 735 -6.58 45.97 10.27
C ASN A 735 -6.13 47.26 9.55
N TYR A 736 -5.85 47.17 8.25
CA TYR A 736 -5.42 48.29 7.42
C TYR A 736 -6.62 48.87 6.66
N ASP A 737 -7.11 50.03 7.11
CA ASP A 737 -8.23 50.71 6.46
C ASP A 737 -7.71 51.53 5.27
N ILE A 738 -7.86 51.01 4.06
CA ILE A 738 -7.69 51.79 2.83
C ILE A 738 -8.96 52.64 2.70
N GLN A 739 -9.05 53.69 3.50
CA GLN A 739 -10.05 54.70 3.21
C GLN A 739 -9.75 55.23 1.83
N THR A 740 -10.73 55.17 0.94
CA THR A 740 -10.72 55.80 -0.38
C THR A 740 -10.51 57.29 -0.14
N ARG A 741 -9.25 57.70 0.02
CA ARG A 741 -8.89 59.11 0.00
C ARG A 741 -9.23 59.55 -1.41
N HIS A 742 -10.43 60.08 -1.60
CA HIS A 742 -10.73 61.10 -2.61
C HIS A 742 -9.92 62.35 -2.24
N SER A 743 -8.61 62.22 -2.16
CA SER A 743 -7.68 63.32 -1.99
C SER A 743 -7.33 63.77 -3.39
N GLN A 744 -7.76 64.97 -3.75
CA GLN A 744 -7.26 65.69 -4.91
C GLN A 744 -5.72 65.70 -4.80
N TYR A 745 -5.04 64.94 -5.67
CA TYR A 745 -3.59 64.74 -5.61
C TYR A 745 -2.89 66.02 -6.07
N THR A 746 -2.04 66.59 -5.22
CA THR A 746 -1.00 67.56 -5.60
C THR A 746 0.34 66.80 -5.60
N PRO A 747 1.06 66.73 -6.74
CA PRO A 747 2.19 65.82 -6.91
C PRO A 747 3.50 66.46 -6.44
N VAL A 748 4.02 66.16 -5.23
CA VAL A 748 5.38 66.61 -4.85
C VAL A 748 6.26 65.62 -4.04
N GLU A 749 5.79 64.63 -3.26
CA GLU A 749 6.71 64.03 -2.23
C GLU A 749 6.88 62.49 -2.16
N GLU A 750 6.42 61.66 -3.10
CA GLU A 750 6.49 60.18 -2.93
C GLU A 750 7.80 59.46 -3.34
N ASP A 751 8.82 60.16 -3.85
CA ASP A 751 10.02 59.49 -4.44
C ASP A 751 11.18 59.19 -3.47
N SER A 752 11.07 59.38 -2.15
CA SER A 752 12.23 59.32 -1.24
C SER A 752 12.31 58.15 -0.23
N LEU A 753 11.42 57.16 -0.24
CA LEU A 753 11.50 56.03 0.68
C LEU A 753 12.33 54.87 0.10
N THR A 754 13.43 54.54 0.77
CA THR A 754 14.37 53.50 0.31
C THR A 754 13.97 52.12 0.79
N SER A 755 14.43 51.06 0.11
CA SER A 755 14.18 49.67 0.52
C SER A 755 14.69 49.32 1.93
N GLY A 756 15.68 50.07 2.44
CA GLY A 756 16.23 49.92 3.79
C GLY A 756 15.28 50.37 4.90
N ASP A 757 14.51 51.43 4.67
CA ASP A 757 13.56 51.96 5.65
C ASP A 757 12.42 50.95 5.92
N ILE A 758 12.02 50.24 4.88
CA ILE A 758 11.01 49.18 4.91
C ILE A 758 11.49 47.96 5.72
N LEU A 759 12.78 47.61 5.61
CA LEU A 759 13.39 46.53 6.39
C LEU A 759 13.36 46.86 7.89
N GLU A 760 13.61 48.11 8.25
CA GLU A 760 13.61 48.54 9.63
C GLU A 760 12.20 48.53 10.24
N GLU A 761 11.19 48.92 9.46
CA GLU A 761 9.78 48.90 9.86
C GLU A 761 9.26 47.46 10.06
N ALA A 762 9.52 46.55 9.11
CA ALA A 762 9.15 45.14 9.25
C ALA A 762 9.86 44.47 10.45
N ARG A 763 11.12 44.85 10.72
CA ARG A 763 11.86 44.38 11.91
C ARG A 763 11.28 44.92 13.20
N LYS A 764 10.87 46.20 13.24
CA LYS A 764 10.22 46.83 14.40
C LYS A 764 8.88 46.14 14.70
N ALA A 765 8.09 45.81 13.67
CA ALA A 765 6.84 45.07 13.83
C ALA A 765 7.08 43.65 14.40
N ASN A 766 8.04 42.88 13.87
CA ASN A 766 8.35 41.53 14.39
C ASN A 766 8.87 41.56 15.84
N ARG A 767 9.67 42.57 16.22
CA ARG A 767 10.18 42.70 17.60
C ARG A 767 9.11 43.11 18.61
N ALA A 768 8.05 43.81 18.17
CA ALA A 768 6.96 44.23 19.06
C ALA A 768 6.03 43.06 19.47
N VAL A 769 5.97 41.99 18.67
CA VAL A 769 5.07 40.85 18.90
C VAL A 769 5.59 39.89 19.99
N ASP A 770 6.92 39.75 20.13
CA ASP A 770 7.52 38.91 21.19
C ASP A 770 7.33 39.47 22.61
N VAL A 771 6.93 40.74 22.75
CA VAL A 771 6.70 41.38 24.06
C VAL A 771 5.25 41.23 24.55
N TYR A 772 4.29 41.00 23.66
CA TYR A 772 2.85 40.90 24.02
C TYR A 772 2.31 39.48 24.17
N GLY A 773 3.09 38.44 23.84
CA GLY A 773 2.68 37.03 23.93
C GLY A 773 2.65 36.43 25.35
N ALA A 774 3.16 37.14 26.37
CA ALA A 774 3.29 36.62 27.73
C ALA A 774 2.52 37.43 28.78
N SER A 775 1.32 37.93 28.49
CA SER A 775 0.46 38.49 29.56
C SER A 775 -1.02 38.57 29.18
N LEU A 776 -1.73 37.44 29.15
CA LEU A 776 -3.20 37.44 29.35
C LEU A 776 -3.74 36.06 29.76
N LYS A 777 -3.62 35.75 31.06
CA LYS A 777 -4.66 35.19 31.97
C LYS A 777 -4.02 34.47 33.17
N ARG A 778 -3.76 35.23 34.24
CA ARG A 778 -3.78 34.69 35.61
C ARG A 778 -4.41 35.72 36.53
N ALA A 779 -5.73 35.69 36.62
CA ALA A 779 -6.46 36.43 37.63
C ALA A 779 -6.39 35.66 38.96
N LYS A 780 -5.53 36.11 39.88
CA LYS A 780 -5.72 35.98 41.32
C LYS A 780 -5.25 37.30 41.94
N GLY A 781 -6.17 37.96 42.63
CA GLY A 781 -5.98 39.29 43.20
C GLY A 781 -4.82 39.37 44.19
N TRP A 782 -4.11 40.49 44.09
CA TRP A 782 -3.44 41.18 45.19
C TRP A 782 -4.47 41.64 46.21
N GLU A 783 -4.14 41.73 47.50
CA GLU A 783 -3.39 42.83 48.16
C GLU A 783 -2.78 42.29 49.47
N GLU A 784 -1.80 42.87 50.15
CA GLU A 784 -0.68 43.81 49.92
C GLU A 784 0.00 43.91 51.32
N ARG A 785 1.34 44.02 51.38
CA ARG A 785 2.20 44.60 52.45
C ARG A 785 2.01 44.08 53.91
N GLY A 786 3.01 43.74 54.71
CA GLY A 786 4.43 44.05 54.74
C GLY A 786 4.84 44.33 56.21
N ALA A 787 5.71 43.48 56.75
CA ALA A 787 6.66 43.69 57.86
C ALA A 787 6.21 43.80 59.35
N THR A 788 7.12 43.26 60.19
CA THR A 788 7.34 43.38 61.67
C THR A 788 6.32 42.69 62.59
N ASP A 789 6.69 41.63 63.31
CA ASP A 789 7.51 41.50 64.55
C ASP A 789 6.71 41.75 65.84
N GLU A 790 7.05 40.96 66.87
CA GLU A 790 6.62 41.00 68.27
C GLU A 790 5.22 40.49 68.72
N SER A 791 5.30 39.29 69.34
CA SER A 791 4.92 39.04 70.74
C SER A 791 3.46 38.85 71.19
N ARG A 792 3.33 37.75 71.96
CA ARG A 792 2.56 37.58 73.19
C ARG A 792 1.03 37.56 73.16
N SER A 793 0.57 36.38 73.65
CA SER A 793 -0.51 36.21 74.63
C SER A 793 -1.92 36.42 74.06
N SER A 794 -2.98 35.78 74.48
CA SER A 794 -3.31 34.68 75.39
C SER A 794 -4.80 34.48 75.08
N SER A 795 -5.38 33.29 75.08
CA SER A 795 -5.96 32.71 76.28
C SER A 795 -7.19 31.92 75.80
N ALA A 796 -7.31 30.70 76.32
CA ALA A 796 -8.54 30.14 76.87
C ALA A 796 -9.78 30.01 75.94
N SER A 797 -10.53 28.92 75.92
CA SER A 797 -10.52 27.69 76.70
C SER A 797 -11.78 26.91 76.30
N LYS A 798 -11.80 25.65 76.77
CA LYS A 798 -12.96 24.76 76.97
C LYS A 798 -13.33 23.91 75.76
N LEU A 799 -12.94 22.64 75.72
CA LEU A 799 -13.31 21.47 76.56
C LEU A 799 -14.51 20.73 75.97
N ASN A 800 -14.25 19.45 75.66
CA ASN A 800 -15.05 18.25 75.96
C ASN A 800 -16.47 18.16 75.35
N ALA A 801 -16.98 17.00 74.90
CA ALA A 801 -16.54 15.62 74.93
C ALA A 801 -17.39 14.78 73.95
N ARG A 802 -16.88 13.57 73.66
CA ARG A 802 -17.56 12.25 73.57
C ARG A 802 -19.05 12.23 73.17
N GLY A 803 -19.55 11.35 72.30
CA GLY A 803 -19.01 10.10 71.75
C GLY A 803 -20.16 9.24 71.21
N PHE A 804 -19.79 8.25 70.40
CA PHE A 804 -20.38 6.91 70.22
C PHE A 804 -21.90 6.69 70.01
N ASP A 805 -22.17 6.16 68.82
CA ASP A 805 -22.90 4.93 68.48
C ASP A 805 -24.44 4.78 68.62
N LYS A 806 -25.00 4.48 67.43
CA LYS A 806 -25.85 3.32 67.05
C LYS A 806 -27.39 3.44 67.04
N GLN A 807 -27.86 3.07 65.84
CA GLN A 807 -29.03 2.26 65.47
C GLN A 807 -30.43 2.90 65.47
N GLY A 808 -31.13 2.74 64.34
CA GLY A 808 -32.52 2.27 64.38
C GLY A 808 -33.58 3.03 63.56
N SER A 809 -33.62 2.76 62.25
CA SER A 809 -34.84 2.45 61.48
C SER A 809 -35.86 3.52 61.02
N ARG A 810 -36.27 3.31 59.76
CA ARG A 810 -37.52 3.66 59.06
C ARG A 810 -37.76 5.10 58.58
N GLY A 811 -37.85 5.22 57.25
CA GLY A 811 -38.98 5.92 56.61
C GLY A 811 -38.64 6.83 55.43
N GLY A 812 -38.92 6.36 54.21
CA GLY A 812 -39.71 7.15 53.25
C GLY A 812 -39.02 8.14 52.30
N ARG A 813 -39.09 7.78 51.00
CA ARG A 813 -39.34 8.62 49.81
C ARG A 813 -38.28 9.61 49.29
N GLN A 814 -37.88 9.32 48.03
CA GLN A 814 -37.80 10.20 46.84
C GLN A 814 -36.90 11.47 46.91
N GLY A 815 -35.97 11.73 46.00
CA GLY A 815 -35.59 11.08 44.75
C GLY A 815 -34.49 11.87 44.01
N ARG A 816 -34.19 11.39 42.79
CA ARG A 816 -33.33 11.96 41.73
C ARG A 816 -31.81 11.77 41.86
N SER A 817 -31.36 10.67 41.27
CA SER A 817 -30.07 10.57 40.56
C SER A 817 -30.34 10.11 39.12
N THR A 818 -29.89 10.86 38.13
CA THR A 818 -29.74 10.41 36.73
C THR A 818 -28.44 9.63 36.58
N PRO A 819 -28.43 8.56 35.77
CA PRO A 819 -27.23 8.26 35.00
C PRO A 819 -27.50 7.97 33.52
N TYR A 820 -26.43 8.20 32.77
CA TYR A 820 -26.16 7.89 31.37
C TYR A 820 -26.65 6.51 30.92
N MET A 821 -27.21 6.44 29.71
CA MET A 821 -27.40 5.19 28.97
C MET A 821 -26.82 5.28 27.56
N SER A 822 -25.95 4.30 27.24
CA SER A 822 -25.59 3.90 25.89
C SER A 822 -26.77 3.25 25.18
N ARG A 823 -26.91 3.46 23.86
CA ARG A 823 -27.80 2.64 23.01
C ARG A 823 -27.11 2.21 21.72
N ASN A 824 -26.98 0.88 21.58
CA ASN A 824 -27.06 0.17 20.30
C ASN A 824 -28.53 0.09 19.85
N PRO A 825 -28.81 -0.07 18.54
CA PRO A 825 -30.04 -0.71 18.12
C PRO A 825 -29.80 -1.95 17.23
N LEU A 826 -30.43 -3.04 17.64
CA LEU A 826 -30.79 -4.18 16.79
C LEU A 826 -32.17 -3.94 16.15
N ARG A 827 -32.32 -4.49 14.94
CA ARG A 827 -33.52 -5.01 14.27
C ARG A 827 -34.90 -4.53 14.76
N ASN A 828 -35.70 -4.05 13.82
CA ASN A 828 -37.13 -4.33 13.87
C ASN A 828 -37.73 -4.61 12.48
N THR A 829 -38.49 -5.68 12.43
CA THR A 829 -39.39 -6.15 11.38
C THR A 829 -40.70 -5.36 11.42
N SER A 830 -41.25 -5.02 10.26
CA SER A 830 -42.66 -4.61 10.17
C SER A 830 -43.28 -5.17 8.89
N SER A 831 -44.10 -6.21 9.06
CA SER A 831 -45.11 -6.65 8.10
C SER A 831 -46.34 -5.78 8.26
N TRP A 832 -46.88 -5.16 7.22
CA TRP A 832 -48.27 -4.71 7.17
C TRP A 832 -48.88 -5.03 5.80
N LYS A 833 -50.18 -5.32 5.85
CA LYS A 833 -50.95 -6.23 5.01
C LYS A 833 -51.39 -5.64 3.66
N SER A 834 -51.55 -6.58 2.73
CA SER A 834 -52.34 -6.59 1.51
C SER A 834 -53.79 -6.08 1.64
N PHE A 835 -54.25 -5.32 0.65
CA PHE A 835 -55.67 -5.23 0.27
C PHE A 835 -55.81 -5.70 -1.19
N LYS A 836 -56.82 -6.55 -1.42
CA LYS A 836 -57.19 -7.14 -2.71
C LYS A 836 -58.56 -6.56 -3.12
N ALA A 837 -58.67 -6.25 -4.41
CA ALA A 837 -59.80 -6.37 -5.34
C ALA A 837 -61.22 -5.90 -4.97
N GLY A 838 -61.83 -5.20 -5.94
CA GLY A 838 -63.28 -5.10 -6.13
C GLY A 838 -63.60 -4.46 -7.49
N ASP A 839 -64.09 -5.27 -8.43
CA ASP A 839 -64.90 -4.91 -9.61
C ASP A 839 -66.10 -4.01 -9.20
N GLY A 840 -66.82 -3.23 -9.99
CA GLY A 840 -67.05 -3.04 -11.44
C GLY A 840 -68.34 -2.19 -11.60
N GLN A 841 -68.72 -1.89 -12.85
CA GLN A 841 -69.86 -1.05 -13.33
C GLN A 841 -69.60 0.47 -13.24
N GLU A 842 -69.68 1.28 -14.30
CA GLU A 842 -70.49 1.28 -15.53
C GLU A 842 -69.66 1.64 -16.78
#